data_AF-A0A179GZ19-F1
#
_entry.id   AF-A0A179GZ19-F1
#
_cell.length_a   1.000
_cell.length_b   1.000
_cell.length_c   1.000
_cell.angle_alpha   90.00
_cell.angle_beta   90.00
_cell.angle_gamma   90.00
#
_symmetry.space_group_name_H-M   'P 1'
#
loop_
_entity.id
_entity.type
_entity.pdbx_description
1 polymer ?
#
loop_
_entity_poly.entity_id
_entity_poly.type
_entity_poly.pdbx_seq_one_letter_code
_entity_poly.pdbx_strand_id
1 'polypeptide(L)'
;MPAKYVYMDYEREACGYPAELAARPRTPAAAVAPASNSSNNYYGGGGSSSSSSSSNITGSNDCHGMEGEGLDGKPIPQARRPSEGNSGDEKEKGEDKKGKQPMLSIRQRWAMRAKDDDDERAARAARTMRAILPLVDNPNCEEKLRPRPVGDEAMFEDPELILSRTVDGRIVEVRCGGAKRKMFGRMQIRRRSQGLNPYTGEPSQRSHLERYPTQDEMQLPGQGGSGGGGGGGGSGEGEGAWRPPRITMTPKTAGAEEGEEEEEEEEEYDSERTLVGTESEDEYESDSDEEDEEEAEEVEVDSPLYRLWFTKHFSNDASALVAAALRASTYTNPSLALSPSQKTVILRDDDSSSQHAVALLSGGGSGHEPSFAGFVGRGFLSAAVAGSVFASPSAEQVFRALKVLGAKHPDRGILVVIMNYTGDVLHFGMAVEKARAEGIKVEQMVVGDDVGVGRKRGGRIGRRGLAGTVLVQKIAAAAAAQGASLEDVRRIASQVADNTATVGASLAHVHVPGREIVPDELGQDIEIGMGIHNEEGFGRVKTDLSGLVSTMLKQLLDQSDSDRAYINVAPSDEIVVMVNNLGGISVLEQGAITTEVVEQLATTYKLTPTRLLSGTYMTSLNGMGFSITMLKVADKSFVSLLDAPADAAGWSPPVRPENWQRGIDTSKSSDIQDAPSSEADDASSAPSNLTIDSQLATSKLTAGLNSLIAAEAQITKYDTLVGDGDCGLCLKTGAEAVLSHIQSSSSSDAIRLVRSIAHVVENSMDGTSGALYAIFMNALASGLQQATASSGKQEVTPKIWAEGLKAALASLAKYTPAQPGDRTVVDALAPFVEILASTLSLQSAVDAARKGCESTKGMEASLGRSVYVSVEGWNSCPDPGAYGLVKFLEGLLQ
;
A
#
# COMPACT_ATOMS: atom_id res chain seq x y z
N MET A 1 35.25 22.45 12.46
CA MET A 1 34.82 21.85 11.15
C MET A 1 33.98 20.59 11.42
N PRO A 2 33.07 20.15 10.53
CA PRO A 2 32.32 18.91 10.74
C PRO A 2 33.20 17.65 10.53
N ALA A 3 32.90 16.57 11.25
CA ALA A 3 33.64 15.32 11.19
C ALA A 3 33.53 14.61 9.82
N LYS A 4 34.63 13.98 9.38
CA LYS A 4 34.71 13.29 8.09
C LYS A 4 33.97 11.95 8.13
N TYR A 5 32.94 11.79 7.30
CA TYR A 5 32.43 10.47 6.95
C TYR A 5 33.47 9.73 6.10
N VAL A 6 34.08 8.68 6.67
CA VAL A 6 34.97 7.78 5.93
C VAL A 6 34.12 6.75 5.18
N TYR A 7 33.84 7.03 3.91
CA TYR A 7 33.47 5.98 2.96
C TYR A 7 34.75 5.32 2.45
N MET A 8 34.79 3.98 2.43
CA MET A 8 35.92 3.25 1.85
C MET A 8 35.81 3.25 0.32
N ASP A 9 36.88 3.67 -0.35
CA ASP A 9 37.04 3.50 -1.79
C ASP A 9 37.24 2.02 -2.15
N TYR A 10 36.53 1.57 -3.19
CA TYR A 10 36.69 0.23 -3.75
C TYR A 10 37.78 0.22 -4.84
N GLU A 11 39.05 0.30 -4.43
CA GLU A 11 40.15 0.04 -5.34
C GLU A 11 40.12 -1.43 -5.80
N ARG A 12 39.89 -1.66 -7.09
CA ARG A 12 40.07 -2.97 -7.73
C ARG A 12 41.45 -3.04 -8.36
N GLU A 13 42.44 -3.49 -7.60
CA GLU A 13 43.72 -3.88 -8.19
C GLU A 13 43.55 -4.99 -9.23
N ALA A 14 44.30 -4.89 -10.32
CA ALA A 14 44.31 -5.87 -11.39
C ALA A 14 45.49 -6.84 -11.23
N CYS A 15 45.20 -8.13 -11.08
CA CYS A 15 46.16 -9.21 -11.34
C CYS A 15 45.72 -9.96 -12.61
N GLY A 16 46.67 -10.24 -13.51
CA GLY A 16 46.34 -10.64 -14.89
C GLY A 16 47.08 -11.86 -15.42
N TYR A 17 46.63 -12.26 -16.62
CA TYR A 17 47.19 -13.28 -17.52
C TYR A 17 47.11 -14.77 -17.09
N PRO A 18 47.16 -15.71 -18.06
CA PRO A 18 46.95 -15.59 -19.52
C PRO A 18 45.77 -16.44 -20.03
N ALA A 19 45.36 -16.20 -21.28
CA ALA A 19 44.52 -17.11 -22.04
C ALA A 19 45.32 -17.73 -23.19
N GLU A 20 45.24 -19.04 -23.40
CA GLU A 20 45.70 -19.68 -24.66
C GLU A 20 44.91 -20.95 -25.03
N LEU A 21 44.56 -21.03 -26.32
CA LEU A 21 44.55 -22.22 -27.20
C LEU A 21 43.92 -23.57 -26.72
N ALA A 22 42.79 -23.96 -27.34
CA ALA A 22 42.78 -24.81 -28.56
C ALA A 22 41.54 -25.73 -28.76
N ALA A 23 41.02 -25.69 -30.00
CA ALA A 23 40.50 -26.79 -30.84
C ALA A 23 39.68 -27.98 -30.28
N ARG A 24 38.51 -28.21 -30.90
CA ARG A 24 37.87 -29.54 -31.02
C ARG A 24 38.71 -30.49 -31.87
N PRO A 25 38.59 -31.82 -31.69
CA PRO A 25 37.93 -32.60 -32.75
C PRO A 25 36.92 -33.66 -32.23
N ARG A 26 36.28 -34.37 -33.17
CA ARG A 26 35.27 -35.44 -32.94
C ARG A 26 35.90 -36.84 -33.05
N THR A 27 35.35 -37.82 -32.33
CA THR A 27 35.18 -39.21 -32.83
C THR A 27 34.02 -39.94 -32.10
N PRO A 28 33.37 -40.99 -32.68
CA PRO A 28 32.14 -41.57 -32.14
C PRO A 28 32.12 -43.11 -31.92
N ALA A 29 30.96 -43.58 -31.45
CA ALA A 29 30.30 -44.88 -31.75
C ALA A 29 30.64 -46.19 -30.97
N ALA A 30 29.64 -46.64 -30.21
CA ALA A 30 29.16 -48.03 -30.13
C ALA A 30 27.64 -47.97 -29.78
N ALA A 31 26.63 -48.53 -30.46
CA ALA A 31 26.46 -49.62 -31.42
C ALA A 31 26.08 -51.00 -30.81
N VAL A 32 24.78 -51.18 -30.48
CA VAL A 32 24.07 -52.48 -30.51
C VAL A 32 22.59 -52.25 -30.90
N ALA A 33 22.04 -53.13 -31.74
CA ALA A 33 20.61 -53.31 -32.08
C ALA A 33 20.45 -54.67 -32.80
N PRO A 34 19.23 -55.16 -33.12
CA PRO A 34 18.01 -55.28 -32.30
C PRO A 34 17.50 -56.75 -32.26
N ALA A 35 16.31 -57.00 -31.69
CA ALA A 35 15.52 -58.24 -31.85
C ALA A 35 14.02 -57.93 -32.05
N SER A 36 13.23 -58.87 -32.59
CA SER A 36 11.93 -58.59 -33.25
C SER A 36 10.77 -59.59 -32.94
N ASN A 37 9.60 -59.35 -33.56
CA ASN A 37 8.31 -60.09 -33.50
C ASN A 37 7.41 -59.75 -32.28
N SER A 38 6.05 -59.76 -32.31
CA SER A 38 4.99 -59.97 -33.35
C SER A 38 3.60 -59.74 -32.70
N SER A 39 2.45 -59.44 -33.36
CA SER A 39 2.08 -58.95 -34.71
C SER A 39 0.54 -58.62 -34.77
N ASN A 40 -0.02 -58.41 -35.97
CA ASN A 40 -1.46 -58.45 -36.36
C ASN A 40 -2.43 -57.27 -36.04
N ASN A 41 -2.63 -56.46 -37.09
CA ASN A 41 -3.90 -55.94 -37.67
C ASN A 41 -5.25 -56.38 -37.06
N TYR A 42 -6.26 -55.47 -37.04
CA TYR A 42 -7.28 -55.36 -38.12
C TYR A 42 -8.15 -54.07 -38.06
N TYR A 43 -9.06 -53.92 -39.04
CA TYR A 43 -9.86 -52.73 -39.40
C TYR A 43 -11.02 -52.35 -38.44
N GLY A 44 -11.15 -51.06 -38.12
CA GLY A 44 -12.18 -50.12 -38.65
C GLY A 44 -13.66 -50.19 -38.20
N GLY A 45 -14.36 -49.02 -38.20
CA GLY A 45 -15.84 -48.96 -38.34
C GLY A 45 -16.63 -47.87 -37.58
N GLY A 46 -16.93 -46.74 -38.24
CA GLY A 46 -18.26 -46.09 -38.34
C GLY A 46 -19.07 -45.53 -37.14
N GLY A 47 -19.41 -44.22 -37.22
CA GLY A 47 -20.69 -43.60 -36.81
C GLY A 47 -21.08 -43.51 -35.32
N SER A 48 -22.15 -42.80 -34.91
CA SER A 48 -22.86 -41.65 -35.52
C SER A 48 -23.92 -41.04 -34.57
N SER A 49 -24.07 -39.70 -34.58
CA SER A 49 -25.30 -38.89 -34.37
C SER A 49 -26.20 -39.03 -33.10
N SER A 50 -26.41 -37.89 -32.40
CA SER A 50 -27.73 -37.32 -31.96
C SER A 50 -28.58 -38.05 -30.87
N SER A 51 -29.39 -37.44 -29.98
CA SER A 51 -29.63 -36.03 -29.55
C SER A 51 -30.55 -35.96 -28.27
N SER A 52 -31.64 -35.18 -28.18
CA SER A 52 -32.40 -34.80 -26.94
C SER A 52 -33.96 -34.67 -27.03
N SER A 53 -34.74 -35.11 -26.03
CA SER A 53 -36.18 -34.75 -25.96
C SER A 53 -36.77 -34.79 -24.54
N SER A 54 -37.92 -34.14 -24.36
CA SER A 54 -38.55 -33.78 -23.07
C SER A 54 -40.03 -34.18 -22.99
N SER A 55 -40.63 -34.08 -21.81
CA SER A 55 -42.09 -34.02 -21.64
C SER A 55 -42.50 -33.20 -20.40
N ASN A 56 -43.53 -32.36 -20.57
CA ASN A 56 -44.20 -31.63 -19.48
C ASN A 56 -45.40 -32.44 -18.96
N ILE A 57 -45.81 -32.19 -17.71
CA ILE A 57 -47.19 -32.42 -17.25
C ILE A 57 -47.72 -31.16 -16.55
N THR A 58 -49.01 -30.89 -16.75
CA THR A 58 -49.75 -29.69 -16.35
C THR A 58 -50.43 -29.84 -14.98
N GLY A 59 -50.68 -28.73 -14.28
CA GLY A 59 -51.54 -28.69 -13.09
C GLY A 59 -52.06 -27.28 -12.78
N SER A 60 -53.30 -26.98 -13.18
CA SER A 60 -53.98 -25.70 -12.97
C SER A 60 -55.05 -25.82 -11.88
N ASN A 61 -55.33 -24.73 -11.15
CA ASN A 61 -56.63 -24.47 -10.53
C ASN A 61 -56.80 -22.98 -10.18
N ASP A 62 -57.82 -22.35 -10.74
CA ASP A 62 -58.36 -21.06 -10.30
C ASP A 62 -59.48 -21.27 -9.25
N CYS A 63 -59.81 -20.23 -8.46
CA CYS A 63 -61.19 -19.70 -8.41
C CYS A 63 -61.38 -18.52 -7.42
N HIS A 64 -61.85 -17.40 -7.99
CA HIS A 64 -62.73 -16.36 -7.40
C HIS A 64 -62.30 -15.53 -6.18
N GLY A 65 -62.79 -14.28 -6.16
CA GLY A 65 -62.72 -13.32 -5.05
C GLY A 65 -63.97 -12.41 -5.07
N MET A 66 -63.97 -11.31 -4.30
CA MET A 66 -65.06 -10.32 -4.27
C MET A 66 -64.55 -8.88 -4.03
N GLU A 67 -65.42 -7.90 -4.36
CA GLU A 67 -65.26 -6.44 -4.28
C GLU A 67 -65.55 -5.90 -2.85
N GLY A 68 -65.32 -4.64 -2.45
CA GLY A 68 -64.71 -3.47 -3.11
C GLY A 68 -64.94 -2.16 -2.30
N GLU A 69 -64.30 -1.05 -2.74
CA GLU A 69 -64.55 0.38 -2.42
C GLU A 69 -64.56 0.94 -0.97
N GLY A 70 -64.30 2.26 -0.80
CA GLY A 70 -64.66 3.04 0.40
C GLY A 70 -63.65 4.10 0.89
N LEU A 71 -63.87 5.39 0.57
CA LEU A 71 -63.07 6.56 1.01
C LEU A 71 -63.47 7.06 2.42
N ASP A 72 -62.56 7.68 3.20
CA ASP A 72 -62.52 9.15 3.48
C ASP A 72 -61.69 9.58 4.73
N GLY A 73 -61.35 10.88 4.85
CA GLY A 73 -61.22 11.58 6.15
C GLY A 73 -59.83 12.01 6.70
N LYS A 74 -59.65 13.32 6.92
CA LYS A 74 -58.63 13.99 7.78
C LYS A 74 -59.34 14.55 9.07
N PRO A 75 -58.72 15.24 10.08
CA PRO A 75 -57.37 15.82 10.18
C PRO A 75 -56.67 15.80 11.58
N ILE A 76 -55.60 16.59 11.68
CA ILE A 76 -54.68 16.90 12.81
C ILE A 76 -55.36 17.69 13.97
N PRO A 77 -54.81 17.65 15.20
CA PRO A 77 -54.61 18.89 15.99
C PRO A 77 -53.17 19.06 16.58
N GLN A 78 -52.85 20.27 17.08
CA GLN A 78 -51.49 20.70 17.48
C GLN A 78 -51.33 21.09 18.98
N ALA A 79 -50.07 21.10 19.45
CA ALA A 79 -49.53 21.92 20.56
C ALA A 79 -49.96 21.53 22.01
N ARG A 80 -49.27 21.89 23.11
CA ARG A 80 -48.40 23.06 23.44
C ARG A 80 -47.28 22.72 24.46
N ARG A 81 -46.41 23.71 24.76
CA ARG A 81 -45.54 23.76 25.97
C ARG A 81 -46.34 24.16 27.24
N PRO A 82 -45.84 23.82 28.43
CA PRO A 82 -45.31 24.80 29.41
C PRO A 82 -43.89 24.40 29.88
N SER A 83 -43.26 24.97 30.91
CA SER A 83 -42.96 26.37 31.32
C SER A 83 -42.03 26.28 32.55
N GLU A 84 -41.37 27.38 32.96
CA GLU A 84 -40.42 27.39 34.08
C GLU A 84 -41.12 27.36 35.46
N GLY A 85 -40.41 26.89 36.51
CA GLY A 85 -40.88 26.87 37.91
C GLY A 85 -39.73 26.54 38.88
N ASN A 86 -39.56 27.36 39.92
CA ASN A 86 -38.37 27.39 40.80
C ASN A 86 -38.59 26.65 42.15
N SER A 87 -37.55 26.64 42.99
CA SER A 87 -37.36 26.05 44.33
C SER A 87 -37.11 24.53 44.40
N GLY A 88 -36.24 24.01 45.27
CA GLY A 88 -35.18 24.66 46.07
C GLY A 88 -35.19 24.31 47.56
N ASP A 89 -34.14 23.62 48.03
CA ASP A 89 -33.71 23.57 49.43
C ASP A 89 -32.23 23.12 49.52
N GLU A 90 -31.57 23.36 50.65
CA GLU A 90 -30.11 23.21 50.82
C GLU A 90 -29.66 22.03 51.72
N LYS A 91 -28.32 21.84 51.80
CA LYS A 91 -27.53 21.17 52.85
C LYS A 91 -27.42 19.63 52.76
N GLU A 92 -26.31 18.99 53.17
CA GLU A 92 -25.12 19.48 53.91
C GLU A 92 -23.83 18.67 53.63
N LYS A 93 -22.65 19.33 53.68
CA LYS A 93 -21.26 18.79 53.86
C LYS A 93 -20.74 17.75 52.83
N GLY A 94 -19.45 17.74 52.45
CA GLY A 94 -18.33 18.64 52.73
C GLY A 94 -16.98 17.96 52.39
N GLU A 95 -16.02 18.69 51.80
CA GLU A 95 -14.71 18.14 51.37
C GLU A 95 -13.52 18.99 51.85
N ASP A 96 -12.34 18.35 51.94
CA ASP A 96 -11.09 18.94 52.42
C ASP A 96 -10.01 19.05 51.31
N LYS A 97 -8.93 19.79 51.58
CA LYS A 97 -8.07 20.41 50.56
C LYS A 97 -6.93 19.52 50.05
N LYS A 98 -6.62 19.63 48.76
CA LYS A 98 -5.22 19.60 48.24
C LYS A 98 -5.07 20.29 46.88
N GLY A 99 -4.07 21.18 46.78
CA GLY A 99 -3.32 21.59 45.57
C GLY A 99 -4.06 22.06 44.30
N LYS A 100 -4.02 23.38 44.02
CA LYS A 100 -4.08 23.94 42.66
C LYS A 100 -3.06 25.08 42.53
N GLN A 101 -2.32 25.13 41.41
CA GLN A 101 -1.54 26.30 41.01
C GLN A 101 -2.40 27.26 40.13
N PRO A 102 -2.08 28.56 40.08
CA PRO A 102 -2.88 29.55 39.36
C PRO A 102 -2.59 29.58 37.84
N MET A 103 -3.62 29.80 37.03
CA MET A 103 -3.46 30.03 35.58
C MET A 103 -2.90 31.44 35.28
N LEU A 104 -1.85 31.51 34.45
CA LEU A 104 -1.29 32.76 33.96
C LEU A 104 -2.26 33.52 33.05
N SER A 105 -2.32 34.84 33.21
CA SER A 105 -3.13 35.75 32.40
C SER A 105 -2.62 35.89 30.96
N ILE A 106 -3.49 36.35 30.05
CA ILE A 106 -3.13 36.55 28.63
C ILE A 106 -1.94 37.50 28.46
N ARG A 107 -1.83 38.56 29.29
CA ARG A 107 -0.65 39.46 29.28
C ARG A 107 0.65 38.74 29.65
N GLN A 108 0.62 37.86 30.65
CA GLN A 108 1.81 37.10 31.06
C GLN A 108 2.27 36.11 29.98
N ARG A 109 1.33 35.49 29.27
CA ARG A 109 1.63 34.58 28.14
C ARG A 109 2.23 35.31 26.93
N TRP A 110 1.89 36.59 26.72
CA TRP A 110 2.44 37.41 25.64
C TRP A 110 3.80 38.04 25.99
N ALA A 111 4.08 38.34 27.25
CA ALA A 111 5.39 38.83 27.69
C ALA A 111 6.53 37.81 27.44
N MET A 112 6.21 36.52 27.31
CA MET A 112 7.13 35.45 26.96
C MET A 112 7.25 35.20 25.44
N ARG A 113 6.53 35.94 24.59
CA ARG A 113 6.56 35.86 23.12
C ARG A 113 7.06 37.16 22.47
N ALA A 114 8.03 37.80 23.13
CA ALA A 114 8.64 39.07 22.70
C ALA A 114 10.18 39.04 22.86
N LYS A 115 10.76 37.90 22.49
CA LYS A 115 12.06 37.80 21.83
C LYS A 115 11.80 37.10 20.49
N ASP A 116 12.64 37.40 19.50
CA ASP A 116 12.54 36.93 18.11
C ASP A 116 11.25 37.48 17.42
N ASP A 117 11.27 38.27 16.35
CA ASP A 117 12.34 38.90 15.56
C ASP A 117 11.80 40.22 14.96
N ASP A 118 12.66 40.99 14.30
CA ASP A 118 12.34 41.97 13.26
C ASP A 118 11.30 43.08 13.65
N ASP A 119 11.83 44.19 14.18
CA ASP A 119 11.09 45.32 14.79
C ASP A 119 9.87 45.83 13.99
N GLU A 120 9.93 45.78 12.65
CA GLU A 120 8.86 46.35 11.81
C GLU A 120 7.55 45.55 11.88
N ARG A 121 7.61 44.21 12.04
CA ARG A 121 6.42 43.37 12.23
C ARG A 121 5.76 43.64 13.59
N ALA A 122 6.54 43.67 14.66
CA ALA A 122 6.06 43.99 16.01
C ALA A 122 5.40 45.38 16.06
N ALA A 123 6.05 46.39 15.47
CA ALA A 123 5.51 47.75 15.38
C ALA A 123 4.20 47.81 14.57
N ARG A 124 4.01 46.96 13.55
CA ARG A 124 2.75 46.90 12.77
C ARG A 124 1.62 46.27 13.60
N ALA A 125 1.88 45.14 14.27
CA ALA A 125 0.90 44.49 15.15
C ALA A 125 0.45 45.40 16.31
N ALA A 126 1.39 46.08 16.97
CA ALA A 126 1.10 46.99 18.07
C ALA A 126 0.20 48.19 17.67
N ARG A 127 0.30 48.66 16.43
CA ARG A 127 -0.58 49.72 15.88
C ARG A 127 -2.00 49.20 15.65
N THR A 128 -2.16 48.01 15.06
CA THR A 128 -3.48 47.38 14.88
C THR A 128 -4.16 47.10 16.21
N MET A 129 -3.44 46.55 17.20
CA MET A 129 -3.99 46.23 18.52
C MET A 129 -4.53 47.45 19.27
N ARG A 130 -3.83 48.60 19.15
CA ARG A 130 -4.20 49.88 19.79
C ARG A 130 -5.50 50.48 19.21
N ALA A 131 -5.91 50.08 18.02
CA ALA A 131 -7.19 50.49 17.41
C ALA A 131 -8.37 49.56 17.80
N ILE A 132 -8.09 48.31 18.17
CA ILE A 132 -9.13 47.29 18.43
C ILE A 132 -9.53 47.22 19.91
N LEU A 133 -8.59 47.39 20.84
CA LEU A 133 -8.83 47.28 22.29
C LEU A 133 -10.07 48.06 22.81
N PRO A 134 -10.33 49.33 22.41
CA PRO A 134 -11.51 50.07 22.88
C PRO A 134 -12.87 49.50 22.46
N LEU A 135 -12.90 48.53 21.54
CA LEU A 135 -14.12 47.88 21.04
C LEU A 135 -14.42 46.52 21.72
N VAL A 136 -13.53 46.06 22.60
CA VAL A 136 -13.65 44.76 23.30
C VAL A 136 -14.02 44.96 24.78
N ASP A 137 -13.51 46.00 25.43
CA ASP A 137 -13.73 46.28 26.87
C ASP A 137 -15.09 46.95 27.16
N ASN A 138 -16.20 46.36 26.71
CA ASN A 138 -17.56 46.73 27.15
C ASN A 138 -18.18 45.59 27.99
N PRO A 139 -18.34 45.77 29.32
CA PRO A 139 -18.64 44.66 30.25
C PRO A 139 -20.10 44.16 30.26
N ASN A 140 -20.98 44.64 29.38
CA ASN A 140 -22.42 44.34 29.40
C ASN A 140 -22.90 43.40 28.28
N CYS A 141 -22.21 42.28 28.03
CA CYS A 141 -22.58 41.33 26.96
C CYS A 141 -22.43 39.84 27.35
N GLU A 142 -23.34 39.33 28.19
CA GLU A 142 -23.67 37.90 28.25
C GLU A 142 -24.97 37.62 27.48
N GLU A 143 -24.92 37.04 26.27
CA GLU A 143 -26.00 36.12 25.87
C GLU A 143 -25.65 35.11 24.75
N LYS A 144 -25.81 33.82 25.09
CA LYS A 144 -26.28 32.68 24.26
C LYS A 144 -26.08 32.76 22.74
N LEU A 145 -24.93 32.27 22.25
CA LEU A 145 -24.84 31.77 20.87
C LEU A 145 -25.60 30.44 20.72
N ARG A 146 -26.51 30.36 19.74
CA ARG A 146 -27.00 29.11 19.15
C ARG A 146 -26.88 29.22 17.62
N PRO A 147 -26.40 28.19 16.92
CA PRO A 147 -26.37 28.20 15.45
C PRO A 147 -27.80 28.15 14.89
N ARG A 148 -28.02 28.84 13.76
CA ARG A 148 -29.11 28.55 12.81
C ARG A 148 -28.50 27.89 11.57
N PRO A 149 -29.19 26.96 10.90
CA PRO A 149 -28.79 26.53 9.57
C PRO A 149 -28.99 27.66 8.56
N VAL A 150 -28.14 27.67 7.53
CA VAL A 150 -28.32 28.45 6.29
C VAL A 150 -28.40 27.43 5.16
N GLY A 151 -29.35 27.62 4.24
CA GLY A 151 -29.56 26.74 3.09
C GLY A 151 -28.74 27.13 1.86
N ASP A 152 -28.97 26.42 0.77
CA ASP A 152 -28.15 26.41 -0.44
C ASP A 152 -28.23 27.66 -1.34
N GLU A 153 -27.43 27.64 -2.41
CA GLU A 153 -27.38 28.56 -3.56
C GLU A 153 -26.74 29.95 -3.38
N ALA A 154 -25.40 29.99 -3.34
CA ALA A 154 -24.59 30.88 -4.19
C ALA A 154 -23.11 30.45 -4.26
N MET A 155 -22.50 30.47 -5.44
CA MET A 155 -21.03 30.47 -5.61
C MET A 155 -20.61 31.67 -6.47
N PHE A 156 -19.55 32.37 -6.10
CA PHE A 156 -18.29 32.51 -6.86
C PHE A 156 -17.34 33.56 -6.24
N GLU A 157 -16.04 33.35 -6.46
CA GLU A 157 -14.92 34.32 -6.45
C GLU A 157 -14.40 34.91 -5.10
N ASP A 158 -13.07 34.72 -4.91
CA ASP A 158 -12.08 35.43 -4.07
C ASP A 158 -12.13 35.34 -2.51
N PRO A 159 -11.16 34.69 -1.84
CA PRO A 159 -11.16 34.46 -0.38
C PRO A 159 -10.51 35.58 0.47
N GLU A 160 -10.76 36.86 0.20
CA GLU A 160 -10.32 38.00 1.05
C GLU A 160 -11.44 38.60 1.92
N LEU A 161 -12.16 37.78 2.70
CA LEU A 161 -13.15 38.28 3.69
C LEU A 161 -12.92 37.71 5.09
N ILE A 162 -12.40 38.54 6.00
CA ILE A 162 -12.23 38.22 7.42
C ILE A 162 -13.04 39.20 8.27
N LEU A 163 -14.22 38.75 8.70
CA LEU A 163 -15.21 39.44 9.54
C LEU A 163 -15.95 40.63 8.89
N SER A 164 -17.27 40.52 8.88
CA SER A 164 -18.20 41.65 8.79
C SER A 164 -19.09 41.68 10.04
N ARG A 165 -19.50 42.87 10.49
CA ARG A 165 -20.44 43.01 11.62
C ARG A 165 -21.34 44.22 11.43
N THR A 166 -22.63 44.06 11.76
CA THR A 166 -23.56 45.18 11.85
C THR A 166 -23.45 45.86 13.22
N VAL A 167 -23.26 47.18 13.23
CA VAL A 167 -23.31 48.04 14.42
C VAL A 167 -24.22 49.22 14.09
N ASP A 168 -25.16 49.54 14.98
CA ASP A 168 -26.14 50.64 14.84
C ASP A 168 -26.83 50.70 13.46
N GLY A 169 -27.23 49.54 12.95
CA GLY A 169 -27.93 49.39 11.66
C GLY A 169 -27.04 49.57 10.42
N ARG A 170 -25.71 49.68 10.58
CA ARG A 170 -24.75 49.80 9.47
C ARG A 170 -23.80 48.60 9.46
N ILE A 171 -23.55 48.06 8.29
CA ILE A 171 -22.54 47.00 8.10
C ILE A 171 -21.16 47.66 8.07
N VAL A 172 -20.24 47.12 8.88
CA VAL A 172 -18.82 47.48 8.85
C VAL A 172 -18.03 46.28 8.37
N GLU A 173 -17.24 46.47 7.32
CA GLU A 173 -16.28 45.50 6.77
C GLU A 173 -14.86 45.90 7.16
N VAL A 174 -14.00 44.91 7.40
CA VAL A 174 -12.56 45.11 7.55
C VAL A 174 -11.85 44.33 6.45
N ARG A 175 -10.96 45.00 5.70
CA ARG A 175 -10.19 44.40 4.60
C ARG A 175 -8.69 44.65 4.81
N CYS A 176 -7.87 43.62 4.67
CA CYS A 176 -6.46 43.64 5.08
C CYS A 176 -5.50 43.88 3.89
N GLY A 177 -5.60 45.05 3.25
CA GLY A 177 -4.92 45.31 1.97
C GLY A 177 -3.38 45.37 2.02
N GLY A 178 -2.72 44.57 1.17
CA GLY A 178 -1.31 44.70 0.81
C GLY A 178 -1.01 45.90 -0.10
N ALA A 179 0.22 46.43 -0.05
CA ALA A 179 0.61 47.64 -0.78
C ALA A 179 1.19 47.33 -2.18
N LYS A 180 0.62 47.98 -3.20
CA LYS A 180 0.81 47.71 -4.64
C LYS A 180 2.20 48.10 -5.20
N ARG A 181 2.68 47.37 -6.21
CA ARG A 181 3.45 47.95 -7.33
C ARG A 181 2.52 48.44 -8.45
N LYS A 182 2.97 49.45 -9.20
CA LYS A 182 2.37 50.07 -10.41
C LYS A 182 3.41 49.95 -11.54
N MET A 183 3.15 50.07 -12.86
CA MET A 183 2.00 49.99 -13.79
C MET A 183 2.66 49.87 -15.19
N PHE A 184 2.16 49.15 -16.19
CA PHE A 184 0.99 49.41 -17.06
C PHE A 184 0.78 48.18 -17.98
N GLY A 185 -0.29 48.02 -18.76
CA GLY A 185 -1.52 48.81 -18.86
C GLY A 185 -2.37 48.43 -20.10
N ARG A 186 -3.58 49.02 -20.20
CA ARG A 186 -4.61 48.82 -21.26
C ARG A 186 -5.14 47.38 -21.44
N MET A 187 -6.35 47.15 -20.92
CA MET A 187 -7.29 46.15 -21.46
C MET A 187 -8.67 46.80 -21.61
N GLN A 188 -9.39 46.52 -22.70
CA GLN A 188 -10.72 47.08 -22.96
C GLN A 188 -11.85 46.15 -22.52
N ILE A 189 -12.98 46.73 -22.14
CA ILE A 189 -14.18 46.02 -21.69
C ILE A 189 -14.89 45.36 -22.88
N ARG A 190 -15.18 44.05 -22.80
CA ARG A 190 -16.34 43.44 -23.47
C ARG A 190 -17.03 42.44 -22.54
N ARG A 191 -18.36 42.49 -22.50
CA ARG A 191 -19.23 41.54 -21.80
C ARG A 191 -19.29 40.21 -22.56
N ARG A 192 -19.54 39.10 -21.84
CA ARG A 192 -20.18 37.91 -22.41
C ARG A 192 -21.56 37.74 -21.78
N SER A 193 -22.52 37.33 -22.60
CA SER A 193 -23.86 36.89 -22.21
C SER A 193 -23.96 35.37 -22.36
N GLN A 194 -24.80 34.73 -21.54
CA GLN A 194 -25.19 33.33 -21.75
C GLN A 194 -25.97 33.19 -23.08
N GLY A 195 -25.94 32.01 -23.69
CA GLY A 195 -26.56 31.75 -24.99
C GLY A 195 -27.15 30.33 -25.09
N LEU A 196 -28.36 30.26 -25.65
CA LEU A 196 -29.11 29.02 -25.91
C LEU A 196 -28.73 28.42 -27.27
N ASN A 197 -29.14 27.17 -27.54
CA ASN A 197 -29.02 26.55 -28.87
C ASN A 197 -29.95 27.27 -29.87
N PRO A 198 -29.42 27.86 -30.97
CA PRO A 198 -30.16 28.82 -31.80
C PRO A 198 -31.21 28.23 -32.76
N TYR A 199 -31.46 26.91 -32.78
CA TYR A 199 -32.35 26.28 -33.76
C TYR A 199 -33.65 25.67 -33.21
N THR A 200 -33.81 25.49 -31.89
CA THR A 200 -35.04 24.88 -31.30
C THR A 200 -35.60 25.59 -30.07
N GLY A 201 -34.80 26.38 -29.33
CA GLY A 201 -35.32 27.34 -28.34
C GLY A 201 -35.79 26.80 -26.98
N GLU A 202 -35.75 25.49 -26.73
CA GLU A 202 -36.14 24.89 -25.43
C GLU A 202 -34.96 24.27 -24.64
N PRO A 203 -35.04 24.20 -23.29
CA PRO A 203 -34.03 23.58 -22.44
C PRO A 203 -34.23 22.04 -22.33
N SER A 204 -33.23 21.26 -22.75
CA SER A 204 -33.31 19.79 -22.75
C SER A 204 -33.07 19.17 -21.36
N GLN A 205 -34.09 18.45 -20.84
CA GLN A 205 -33.93 17.42 -19.81
C GLN A 205 -33.90 16.00 -20.43
N ARG A 206 -33.67 14.97 -19.58
CA ARG A 206 -33.93 13.52 -19.80
C ARG A 206 -32.92 12.77 -20.68
N SER A 207 -32.70 11.45 -20.54
CA SER A 207 -33.07 10.47 -19.49
C SER A 207 -32.28 9.15 -19.66
N HIS A 208 -32.36 8.24 -18.67
CA HIS A 208 -32.12 6.81 -18.92
C HIS A 208 -33.07 6.25 -20.00
N LEU A 209 -32.58 5.42 -20.92
CA LEU A 209 -33.07 4.05 -21.20
C LEU A 209 -32.25 3.35 -22.31
N GLU A 210 -32.51 2.05 -22.49
CA GLU A 210 -31.84 1.12 -23.40
C GLU A 210 -32.24 1.35 -24.89
N ARG A 211 -31.53 0.72 -25.85
CA ARG A 211 -32.02 -0.46 -26.64
C ARG A 211 -31.31 -0.70 -27.98
N TYR A 212 -30.72 -1.89 -28.14
CA TYR A 212 -30.76 -2.79 -29.32
C TYR A 212 -30.46 -2.18 -30.75
N PRO A 213 -30.67 -2.91 -31.85
CA PRO A 213 -29.80 -4.00 -32.29
C PRO A 213 -29.29 -3.83 -33.75
N THR A 214 -28.38 -4.69 -34.19
CA THR A 214 -28.15 -4.98 -35.61
C THR A 214 -28.70 -6.35 -35.96
N GLN A 215 -29.66 -6.41 -36.90
CA GLN A 215 -30.01 -7.65 -37.60
C GLN A 215 -29.15 -7.76 -38.86
N ASP A 216 -28.79 -8.99 -39.21
CA ASP A 216 -29.00 -9.45 -40.59
C ASP A 216 -29.33 -10.95 -40.57
N GLU A 217 -29.78 -11.49 -41.70
CA GLU A 217 -30.43 -12.81 -41.81
C GLU A 217 -29.38 -13.97 -41.88
N MET A 218 -29.70 -15.28 -41.87
CA MET A 218 -30.90 -15.99 -42.33
C MET A 218 -30.91 -17.48 -41.86
N GLN A 219 -32.10 -18.12 -41.93
CA GLN A 219 -32.36 -19.58 -42.00
C GLN A 219 -32.27 -20.48 -40.72
N LEU A 220 -33.06 -21.56 -40.80
CA LEU A 220 -33.45 -22.60 -39.81
C LEU A 220 -33.31 -23.99 -40.49
N PRO A 221 -33.62 -25.14 -39.84
CA PRO A 221 -33.43 -25.61 -38.45
C PRO A 221 -32.80 -27.05 -38.40
N GLY A 222 -32.70 -27.71 -37.23
CA GLY A 222 -32.59 -29.19 -37.22
C GLY A 222 -32.28 -29.96 -35.92
N GLN A 223 -33.34 -30.46 -35.25
CA GLN A 223 -33.47 -31.78 -34.55
C GLN A 223 -32.40 -32.25 -33.52
N GLY A 224 -32.60 -33.33 -32.74
CA GLY A 224 -33.72 -34.30 -32.56
C GLY A 224 -33.66 -34.93 -31.15
N GLY A 225 -34.08 -36.20 -30.93
CA GLY A 225 -33.96 -37.01 -29.67
C GLY A 225 -32.82 -38.05 -29.65
N SER A 226 -32.50 -38.87 -28.63
CA SER A 226 -32.73 -38.92 -27.14
C SER A 226 -32.12 -40.25 -26.60
N GLY A 227 -31.74 -40.53 -25.34
CA GLY A 227 -31.72 -39.78 -24.05
C GLY A 227 -32.06 -40.68 -22.82
N GLY A 228 -31.12 -40.96 -21.87
CA GLY A 228 -31.39 -41.67 -20.58
C GLY A 228 -30.24 -42.51 -19.97
N GLY A 229 -30.38 -43.00 -18.71
CA GLY A 229 -29.50 -44.04 -18.10
C GLY A 229 -29.16 -43.96 -16.58
N GLY A 230 -30.12 -44.21 -15.66
CA GLY A 230 -29.89 -44.13 -14.20
C GLY A 230 -29.46 -45.43 -13.48
N GLY A 231 -29.34 -45.42 -12.13
CA GLY A 231 -29.03 -46.65 -11.36
C GLY A 231 -28.85 -46.57 -9.82
N GLY A 232 -29.95 -46.61 -9.05
CA GLY A 232 -30.11 -47.45 -7.83
C GLY A 232 -29.47 -47.11 -6.47
N GLY A 233 -30.31 -46.88 -5.45
CA GLY A 233 -30.69 -48.00 -4.55
C GLY A 233 -30.34 -48.00 -3.04
N GLY A 234 -31.20 -47.39 -2.20
CA GLY A 234 -31.50 -47.81 -0.80
C GLY A 234 -30.40 -47.71 0.28
N SER A 235 -30.63 -48.08 1.55
CA SER A 235 -31.87 -48.21 2.36
C SER A 235 -31.52 -48.69 3.79
N GLY A 236 -32.23 -48.25 4.84
CA GLY A 236 -32.21 -48.93 6.15
C GLY A 236 -32.29 -48.01 7.38
N GLU A 237 -33.00 -48.48 8.42
CA GLU A 237 -33.21 -47.82 9.72
C GLU A 237 -32.47 -48.57 10.84
N GLY A 238 -32.34 -48.00 12.05
CA GLY A 238 -31.87 -48.75 13.22
C GLY A 238 -31.62 -47.89 14.48
N GLU A 239 -32.41 -48.13 15.53
CA GLU A 239 -32.23 -47.53 16.86
C GLU A 239 -31.26 -48.36 17.75
N GLY A 240 -30.72 -47.76 18.81
CA GLY A 240 -30.05 -48.52 19.89
C GLY A 240 -29.25 -47.63 20.85
N ALA A 241 -29.60 -47.66 22.15
CA ALA A 241 -28.95 -46.82 23.18
C ALA A 241 -28.45 -47.65 24.37
N TRP A 242 -27.26 -47.33 24.90
CA TRP A 242 -26.90 -47.60 26.32
C TRP A 242 -25.69 -46.79 26.84
N ARG A 243 -25.54 -46.80 28.18
CA ARG A 243 -24.50 -46.16 29.04
C ARG A 243 -24.49 -46.94 30.38
N PRO A 244 -23.52 -46.75 31.32
CA PRO A 244 -22.13 -46.28 31.23
C PRO A 244 -21.17 -47.38 31.81
N PRO A 245 -20.04 -47.09 32.51
CA PRO A 245 -20.06 -46.58 33.90
C PRO A 245 -18.99 -45.49 34.25
N ARG A 246 -18.99 -45.01 35.50
CA ARG A 246 -17.99 -44.10 36.11
C ARG A 246 -17.17 -44.80 37.21
N ILE A 247 -15.86 -44.52 37.30
CA ILE A 247 -15.00 -44.46 38.52
C ILE A 247 -13.91 -43.39 38.21
N THR A 248 -13.47 -42.38 38.99
CA THR A 248 -13.60 -41.84 40.37
C THR A 248 -12.45 -42.07 41.37
N MET A 249 -11.64 -41.01 41.56
CA MET A 249 -10.80 -40.64 42.71
C MET A 249 -9.33 -41.15 42.86
N THR A 250 -8.57 -40.32 43.59
CA THR A 250 -7.12 -40.33 43.95
C THR A 250 -6.94 -40.83 45.40
N PRO A 251 -5.80 -40.66 46.14
CA PRO A 251 -4.37 -40.36 45.81
C PRO A 251 -3.35 -41.34 46.49
N LYS A 252 -2.01 -41.15 46.31
CA LYS A 252 -0.94 -41.09 47.38
C LYS A 252 0.52 -41.51 47.00
N THR A 253 1.46 -40.58 47.21
CA THR A 253 2.79 -40.62 47.92
C THR A 253 3.72 -41.86 48.03
N ALA A 254 5.02 -41.61 47.75
CA ALA A 254 6.27 -41.96 48.49
C ALA A 254 7.06 -43.29 48.26
N GLY A 255 8.40 -43.22 48.46
CA GLY A 255 9.47 -44.24 48.22
C GLY A 255 10.19 -44.02 46.86
N ALA A 256 11.51 -43.82 46.65
CA ALA A 256 12.77 -44.11 47.38
C ALA A 256 13.20 -45.61 47.38
N GLU A 257 14.49 -46.00 47.42
CA GLU A 257 15.81 -45.30 47.46
C GLU A 257 16.57 -45.40 46.07
N GLU A 258 17.91 -45.44 45.80
CA GLU A 258 19.23 -45.46 46.50
C GLU A 258 20.45 -45.21 45.49
N GLY A 259 21.61 -44.64 45.92
CA GLY A 259 22.97 -44.62 45.24
C GLY A 259 23.24 -43.66 44.04
N GLU A 260 24.45 -43.12 43.74
CA GLU A 260 25.83 -43.13 44.32
C GLU A 260 26.56 -41.75 44.10
N GLU A 261 27.83 -41.64 44.50
CA GLU A 261 28.73 -40.44 44.63
C GLU A 261 29.23 -39.85 43.26
N GLU A 262 29.96 -38.72 43.09
CA GLU A 262 31.05 -38.05 43.85
C GLU A 262 31.11 -36.49 43.72
N GLU A 263 31.61 -35.85 44.79
CA GLU A 263 32.42 -34.61 44.97
C GLU A 263 32.09 -33.20 44.37
N GLU A 264 31.88 -32.29 45.34
CA GLU A 264 32.07 -30.81 45.48
C GLU A 264 33.48 -30.29 45.04
N GLU A 265 33.90 -29.01 45.01
CA GLU A 265 33.40 -27.62 45.25
C GLU A 265 34.38 -26.61 44.54
N GLU A 266 33.97 -25.50 43.90
CA GLU A 266 33.84 -24.07 44.35
C GLU A 266 35.11 -23.15 44.38
N GLU A 267 34.86 -21.83 44.20
CA GLU A 267 35.66 -20.61 44.56
C GLU A 267 37.12 -20.40 44.00
N GLU A 268 37.81 -19.24 44.14
CA GLU A 268 37.49 -17.81 43.87
C GLU A 268 38.83 -16.97 43.84
N TYR A 269 38.77 -15.63 43.74
CA TYR A 269 39.80 -14.58 44.01
C TYR A 269 41.17 -14.49 43.28
N ASP A 270 41.24 -13.50 42.36
CA ASP A 270 42.07 -12.25 42.36
C ASP A 270 43.60 -12.20 42.72
N SER A 271 44.24 -11.15 42.18
CA SER A 271 45.35 -10.32 42.73
C SER A 271 46.80 -10.39 42.17
N GLU A 272 47.32 -9.16 41.94
CA GLU A 272 48.71 -8.64 41.91
C GLU A 272 49.88 -9.23 41.06
N ARG A 273 50.08 -8.61 39.88
CA ARG A 273 51.18 -7.64 39.58
C ARG A 273 52.66 -7.98 39.90
N THR A 274 53.55 -7.86 38.90
CA THR A 274 55.00 -7.58 39.07
C THR A 274 55.58 -6.79 37.88
N LEU A 275 56.80 -6.22 38.00
CA LEU A 275 57.35 -5.18 37.08
C LEU A 275 58.79 -5.46 36.57
N VAL A 276 58.98 -5.31 35.26
CA VAL A 276 60.24 -5.08 34.48
C VAL A 276 59.83 -4.38 33.16
N GLY A 277 60.58 -3.50 32.49
CA GLY A 277 61.86 -2.83 32.78
C GLY A 277 62.79 -2.75 31.54
N THR A 278 63.46 -1.60 31.31
CA THR A 278 64.45 -1.29 30.23
C THR A 278 63.92 -1.31 28.78
N GLU A 279 64.39 -0.55 27.78
CA GLU A 279 65.24 0.68 27.63
C GLU A 279 64.99 1.21 26.18
N SER A 280 64.57 2.47 25.94
CA SER A 280 65.37 3.70 25.63
C SER A 280 65.55 4.03 24.13
N GLU A 281 65.25 5.30 23.75
CA GLU A 281 65.66 6.01 22.50
C GLU A 281 65.10 5.46 21.15
N ASP A 282 64.90 6.23 20.06
CA ASP A 282 65.40 7.57 19.66
C ASP A 282 64.28 8.61 19.32
N GLU A 283 64.69 9.87 19.15
CA GLU A 283 63.87 11.07 18.88
C GLU A 283 63.57 11.32 17.39
N TYR A 284 62.51 12.10 17.09
CA TYR A 284 62.50 13.08 15.98
C TYR A 284 61.43 14.15 16.22
N GLU A 285 61.85 15.40 16.47
CA GLU A 285 60.97 16.58 16.50
C GLU A 285 60.83 17.21 15.11
N SER A 286 59.66 17.76 14.79
CA SER A 286 59.56 18.96 13.93
C SER A 286 58.22 19.69 14.10
N ASP A 287 58.30 20.86 14.71
CA ASP A 287 57.53 22.09 14.48
C ASP A 287 55.98 22.09 14.58
N SER A 288 55.52 23.04 15.39
CA SER A 288 54.16 23.47 15.65
C SER A 288 53.52 24.27 14.52
N ASP A 289 52.21 24.14 14.34
CA ASP A 289 51.32 25.25 13.98
C ASP A 289 50.23 25.35 15.05
N GLU A 290 50.08 26.52 15.67
CA GLU A 290 48.98 26.85 16.59
C GLU A 290 47.89 27.58 15.79
N GLU A 291 46.71 26.97 15.61
CA GLU A 291 45.50 27.66 15.13
C GLU A 291 44.46 27.74 16.27
N ASP A 292 43.91 28.93 16.51
CA ASP A 292 42.95 29.19 17.59
C ASP A 292 41.60 28.48 17.37
N GLU A 293 41.28 27.45 18.15
CA GLU A 293 39.92 26.92 18.23
C GLU A 293 39.03 27.84 19.10
N GLU A 294 38.24 28.70 18.45
CA GLU A 294 37.11 29.36 19.11
C GLU A 294 36.08 28.28 19.54
N GLU A 295 35.99 28.02 20.86
CA GLU A 295 34.94 27.19 21.45
C GLU A 295 33.55 27.81 21.18
N ALA A 296 32.91 27.37 20.10
CA ALA A 296 31.51 27.64 19.85
C ALA A 296 30.66 26.86 20.86
N GLU A 297 30.25 27.50 21.96
CA GLU A 297 29.24 26.95 22.87
C GLU A 297 27.97 26.59 22.07
N GLU A 298 27.72 25.29 21.86
CA GLU A 298 26.45 24.81 21.31
C GLU A 298 25.35 25.10 22.33
N VAL A 299 24.66 26.23 22.15
CA VAL A 299 23.50 26.62 22.96
C VAL A 299 22.37 25.63 22.67
N GLU A 300 22.31 24.55 23.45
CA GLU A 300 21.30 23.50 23.33
C GLU A 300 19.90 24.08 23.62
N VAL A 301 19.17 24.41 22.55
CA VAL A 301 17.85 25.03 22.64
C VAL A 301 16.80 23.98 22.99
N ASP A 302 16.70 23.60 24.28
CA ASP A 302 15.66 22.71 24.81
C ASP A 302 14.28 23.40 24.83
N SER A 303 13.78 23.68 23.63
CA SER A 303 12.44 24.17 23.37
C SER A 303 11.46 23.00 23.40
N PRO A 304 10.43 23.01 24.26
CA PRO A 304 9.39 21.98 24.27
C PRO A 304 8.61 21.85 22.95
N LEU A 305 8.78 22.79 22.01
CA LEU A 305 8.24 22.70 20.65
C LEU A 305 9.07 21.83 19.72
N TYR A 306 10.38 21.66 19.95
CA TYR A 306 11.23 20.82 19.10
C TYR A 306 11.01 19.33 19.39
N ARG A 307 10.79 18.97 20.66
CA ARG A 307 10.49 17.59 21.09
C ARG A 307 9.18 16.99 20.54
N LEU A 308 8.34 17.77 19.83
CA LEU A 308 7.00 17.36 19.40
C LEU A 308 6.94 16.43 18.16
N TRP A 309 8.03 16.26 17.40
CA TRP A 309 8.02 15.53 16.12
C TRP A 309 9.06 14.41 15.96
N PHE A 310 9.72 13.97 17.04
CA PHE A 310 10.72 12.88 17.03
C PHE A 310 10.14 11.46 16.85
N THR A 311 9.08 11.29 16.06
CA THR A 311 8.26 10.06 16.03
C THR A 311 7.55 9.87 14.69
N LYS A 312 7.57 8.65 14.14
CA LYS A 312 6.94 8.30 12.85
C LYS A 312 5.40 8.16 12.92
N HIS A 313 4.71 9.02 13.66
CA HIS A 313 3.25 8.98 13.85
C HIS A 313 2.63 10.39 13.93
N PHE A 314 1.37 10.52 13.51
CA PHE A 314 0.61 11.78 13.58
C PHE A 314 0.17 12.19 15.00
N SER A 315 0.44 11.37 16.03
CA SER A 315 0.23 11.69 17.44
C SER A 315 1.08 10.77 18.32
N ASN A 316 1.56 11.29 19.44
CA ASN A 316 2.29 10.53 20.46
C ASN A 316 1.45 10.15 21.69
N ASP A 317 0.23 10.67 21.80
CA ASP A 317 -0.73 10.12 22.76
C ASP A 317 -1.37 8.86 22.17
N ALA A 318 -0.77 7.71 22.49
CA ALA A 318 -1.27 6.40 22.12
C ALA A 318 -2.69 6.12 22.66
N SER A 319 -3.06 6.70 23.80
CA SER A 319 -4.42 6.54 24.37
C SER A 319 -5.44 7.37 23.60
N ALA A 320 -5.09 8.58 23.16
CA ALA A 320 -5.92 9.38 22.27
C ALA A 320 -6.06 8.75 20.88
N LEU A 321 -5.01 8.14 20.33
CA LEU A 321 -5.08 7.38 19.08
C LEU A 321 -6.09 6.23 19.17
N VAL A 322 -6.00 5.39 20.20
CA VAL A 322 -6.98 4.29 20.43
C VAL A 322 -8.40 4.85 20.61
N ALA A 323 -8.57 5.89 21.41
CA ALA A 323 -9.89 6.51 21.64
C ALA A 323 -10.48 7.18 20.37
N ALA A 324 -9.63 7.65 19.45
CA ALA A 324 -10.03 8.21 18.17
C ALA A 324 -10.38 7.11 17.15
N ALA A 325 -9.57 6.06 17.03
CA ALA A 325 -9.80 4.94 16.12
C ALA A 325 -11.12 4.22 16.42
N LEU A 326 -11.37 3.88 17.70
CA LEU A 326 -12.62 3.24 18.13
C LEU A 326 -13.86 4.13 17.92
N ARG A 327 -13.68 5.46 17.90
CA ARG A 327 -14.76 6.41 17.57
C ARG A 327 -14.98 6.50 16.07
N ALA A 328 -13.91 6.49 15.27
CA ALA A 328 -13.98 6.48 13.82
C ALA A 328 -14.79 5.29 13.29
N SER A 329 -14.70 4.11 13.93
CA SER A 329 -15.55 2.94 13.60
C SER A 329 -17.06 3.27 13.58
N THR A 330 -17.53 4.15 14.47
CA THR A 330 -18.95 4.57 14.52
C THR A 330 -19.33 5.63 13.49
N TYR A 331 -18.34 6.25 12.84
CA TYR A 331 -18.53 7.18 11.72
C TYR A 331 -18.41 6.47 10.37
N THR A 332 -17.54 5.48 10.25
CA THR A 332 -17.35 4.69 9.02
C THR A 332 -18.36 3.56 8.86
N ASN A 333 -18.84 2.96 9.96
CA ASN A 333 -20.04 2.11 9.94
C ASN A 333 -21.09 2.66 10.93
N PRO A 334 -22.13 3.36 10.43
CA PRO A 334 -23.21 3.90 11.24
C PRO A 334 -24.09 2.87 11.96
N SER A 335 -23.92 1.55 11.76
CA SER A 335 -24.61 0.49 12.54
C SER A 335 -23.92 0.17 13.88
N LEU A 336 -22.77 0.79 14.16
CA LEU A 336 -21.97 0.51 15.35
C LEU A 336 -22.24 1.51 16.48
N ALA A 337 -21.96 1.08 17.71
CA ALA A 337 -21.94 1.91 18.91
C ALA A 337 -20.61 1.71 19.67
N LEU A 338 -20.10 2.79 20.28
CA LEU A 338 -18.91 2.78 21.11
C LEU A 338 -19.30 2.94 22.59
N SER A 339 -18.70 2.12 23.45
CA SER A 339 -18.60 2.34 24.90
C SER A 339 -17.22 2.90 25.24
N PRO A 340 -17.03 4.23 25.38
CA PRO A 340 -15.69 4.82 25.45
C PRO A 340 -14.93 4.42 26.72
N SER A 341 -15.63 4.28 27.85
CA SER A 341 -15.02 3.90 29.13
C SER A 341 -14.60 2.43 29.19
N GLN A 342 -15.15 1.57 28.33
CA GLN A 342 -14.80 0.15 28.23
C GLN A 342 -13.90 -0.16 27.01
N LYS A 343 -13.64 0.84 26.15
CA LYS A 343 -12.98 0.69 24.84
C LYS A 343 -13.63 -0.43 23.98
N THR A 344 -14.96 -0.49 23.99
CA THR A 344 -15.72 -1.55 23.28
C THR A 344 -16.52 -0.99 22.12
N VAL A 345 -16.33 -1.53 20.92
CA VAL A 345 -17.21 -1.31 19.77
C VAL A 345 -18.19 -2.48 19.68
N ILE A 346 -19.48 -2.19 19.51
CA ILE A 346 -20.58 -3.17 19.56
C ILE A 346 -21.56 -2.87 18.41
N LEU A 347 -22.04 -3.92 17.74
CA LEU A 347 -23.12 -3.82 16.75
C LEU A 347 -24.46 -3.39 17.43
N ARG A 348 -25.20 -2.47 16.81
CA ARG A 348 -26.56 -2.12 17.28
C ARG A 348 -27.59 -3.13 16.78
N ASP A 349 -28.54 -3.48 17.64
CA ASP A 349 -29.72 -4.27 17.27
C ASP A 349 -30.82 -3.36 16.70
N ASP A 350 -30.53 -2.74 15.57
CA ASP A 350 -31.48 -1.92 14.81
C ASP A 350 -32.54 -2.80 14.07
N ASP A 351 -32.50 -4.12 14.27
CA ASP A 351 -33.24 -5.16 13.53
C ASP A 351 -33.38 -6.40 14.43
N SER A 352 -34.55 -7.03 14.48
CA SER A 352 -34.80 -8.21 15.32
C SER A 352 -34.09 -9.47 14.82
N SER A 353 -33.72 -9.53 13.54
CA SER A 353 -33.07 -10.72 12.96
C SER A 353 -31.70 -11.04 13.58
N SER A 354 -30.93 -10.02 14.02
CA SER A 354 -29.61 -10.23 14.65
C SER A 354 -29.69 -10.81 16.07
N GLN A 355 -30.78 -10.55 16.79
CA GLN A 355 -30.96 -10.98 18.18
C GLN A 355 -30.99 -12.51 18.31
N HIS A 356 -31.42 -13.20 17.25
CA HIS A 356 -31.60 -14.66 17.21
C HIS A 356 -30.37 -15.45 16.72
N ALA A 357 -29.21 -14.82 16.58
CA ALA A 357 -27.93 -15.48 16.27
C ALA A 357 -27.07 -15.73 17.52
N VAL A 358 -26.02 -16.56 17.38
CA VAL A 358 -24.92 -16.64 18.38
C VAL A 358 -24.07 -15.38 18.26
N ALA A 359 -23.73 -14.75 19.38
CA ALA A 359 -22.89 -13.56 19.36
C ALA A 359 -21.40 -13.91 19.26
N LEU A 360 -20.65 -13.16 18.47
CA LEU A 360 -19.19 -13.29 18.34
C LEU A 360 -18.52 -12.11 19.04
N LEU A 361 -17.62 -12.40 19.98
CA LEU A 361 -16.79 -11.41 20.66
C LEU A 361 -15.30 -11.73 20.45
N SER A 362 -14.52 -10.69 20.17
CA SER A 362 -13.05 -10.77 20.17
C SER A 362 -12.43 -9.46 20.69
N GLY A 363 -11.12 -9.32 20.57
CA GLY A 363 -10.37 -8.18 21.09
C GLY A 363 -8.93 -8.54 21.40
N GLY A 364 -8.20 -7.55 21.93
CA GLY A 364 -6.78 -7.66 22.23
C GLY A 364 -6.13 -6.28 22.37
N GLY A 365 -4.81 -6.21 22.25
CA GLY A 365 -4.12 -4.93 22.09
C GLY A 365 -4.66 -4.13 20.89
N SER A 366 -4.50 -2.81 20.94
CA SER A 366 -4.62 -1.95 19.75
C SER A 366 -3.27 -1.87 19.03
N GLY A 367 -3.29 -1.35 17.80
CA GLY A 367 -2.13 -1.36 16.90
C GLY A 367 -2.17 -2.50 15.87
N HIS A 368 -3.31 -3.18 15.72
CA HIS A 368 -3.53 -4.26 14.75
C HIS A 368 -4.70 -3.95 13.80
N GLU A 369 -5.25 -2.74 13.87
CA GLU A 369 -6.42 -2.29 13.12
C GLU A 369 -6.25 -2.61 11.61
N PRO A 370 -7.26 -3.23 10.95
CA PRO A 370 -8.66 -3.36 11.39
C PRO A 370 -8.95 -4.42 12.47
N SER A 371 -8.01 -5.32 12.81
CA SER A 371 -8.17 -6.22 13.96
C SER A 371 -8.29 -5.40 15.26
N PHE A 372 -9.39 -5.44 16.03
CA PHE A 372 -10.67 -6.14 15.80
C PHE A 372 -11.88 -5.20 15.66
N ALA A 373 -11.73 -3.90 15.94
CA ALA A 373 -12.83 -2.93 15.88
C ALA A 373 -13.37 -2.72 14.45
N GLY A 374 -12.55 -2.91 13.43
CA GLY A 374 -12.99 -2.88 12.03
C GLY A 374 -13.79 -4.11 11.60
N PHE A 375 -13.71 -5.21 12.35
CA PHE A 375 -14.45 -6.45 12.11
C PHE A 375 -15.77 -6.55 12.88
N VAL A 376 -16.19 -5.49 13.58
CA VAL A 376 -17.55 -5.43 14.16
C VAL A 376 -18.54 -5.07 13.06
N GLY A 377 -19.59 -5.89 12.91
CA GLY A 377 -20.51 -5.78 11.78
C GLY A 377 -21.44 -6.98 11.61
N ARG A 378 -22.53 -6.83 10.84
CA ARG A 378 -23.41 -7.97 10.51
C ARG A 378 -22.61 -9.02 9.72
N GLY A 379 -22.79 -10.30 10.02
CA GLY A 379 -22.01 -11.39 9.39
C GLY A 379 -20.54 -11.48 9.83
N PHE A 380 -20.13 -10.67 10.82
CA PHE A 380 -18.79 -10.70 11.43
C PHE A 380 -18.92 -10.56 12.97
N LEU A 381 -18.08 -9.76 13.67
CA LEU A 381 -18.12 -9.69 15.12
C LEU A 381 -19.35 -8.90 15.62
N SER A 382 -19.97 -9.39 16.70
CA SER A 382 -21.01 -8.66 17.43
C SER A 382 -20.41 -7.59 18.35
N ALA A 383 -19.19 -7.81 18.86
CA ALA A 383 -18.41 -6.83 19.59
C ALA A 383 -16.89 -7.06 19.51
N ALA A 384 -16.12 -5.98 19.64
CA ALA A 384 -14.68 -6.01 19.82
C ALA A 384 -14.27 -5.18 21.04
N VAL A 385 -13.36 -5.71 21.87
CA VAL A 385 -12.83 -5.07 23.08
C VAL A 385 -11.36 -4.69 22.87
N ALA A 386 -11.03 -3.40 22.88
CA ALA A 386 -9.66 -2.94 22.69
C ALA A 386 -8.96 -2.63 24.02
N GLY A 387 -7.70 -3.04 24.13
CA GLY A 387 -6.84 -2.72 25.26
C GLY A 387 -6.12 -1.38 25.10
N SER A 388 -4.83 -1.36 25.39
CA SER A 388 -3.92 -0.27 24.97
C SER A 388 -3.06 -0.77 23.81
N VAL A 389 -2.19 0.08 23.24
CA VAL A 389 -1.31 -0.36 22.15
C VAL A 389 -0.44 -1.54 22.63
N PHE A 390 -0.51 -2.66 21.91
CA PHE A 390 0.16 -3.93 22.21
C PHE A 390 -0.07 -4.47 23.64
N ALA A 391 -1.20 -4.14 24.27
CA ALA A 391 -1.54 -4.63 25.61
C ALA A 391 -3.03 -4.97 25.72
N SER A 392 -3.33 -6.21 26.11
CA SER A 392 -4.67 -6.79 26.26
C SER A 392 -5.67 -5.89 27.04
N PRO A 393 -6.97 -5.88 26.68
CA PRO A 393 -8.00 -5.27 27.52
C PRO A 393 -8.11 -5.97 28.87
N SER A 394 -8.45 -5.21 29.90
CA SER A 394 -8.68 -5.80 31.22
C SER A 394 -9.91 -6.73 31.22
N ALA A 395 -9.87 -7.77 32.05
CA ALA A 395 -10.99 -8.70 32.22
C ALA A 395 -12.31 -8.02 32.65
N GLU A 396 -12.27 -6.81 33.22
CA GLU A 396 -13.49 -6.04 33.52
C GLU A 396 -14.12 -5.46 32.25
N GLN A 397 -13.33 -4.90 31.33
CA GLN A 397 -13.84 -4.42 30.03
C GLN A 397 -14.48 -5.55 29.22
N VAL A 398 -13.80 -6.69 29.12
CA VAL A 398 -14.30 -7.88 28.41
C VAL A 398 -15.58 -8.40 29.09
N PHE A 399 -15.60 -8.48 30.42
CA PHE A 399 -16.79 -8.90 31.17
C PHE A 399 -17.97 -7.93 30.96
N ARG A 400 -17.76 -6.61 30.92
CA ARG A 400 -18.82 -5.64 30.62
C ARG A 400 -19.38 -5.81 29.21
N ALA A 401 -18.53 -6.11 28.22
CA ALA A 401 -18.98 -6.44 26.87
C ALA A 401 -19.79 -7.76 26.85
N LEU A 402 -19.33 -8.80 27.55
CA LEU A 402 -20.06 -10.06 27.71
C LEU A 402 -21.43 -9.88 28.39
N LYS A 403 -21.55 -9.01 29.40
CA LYS A 403 -22.85 -8.68 30.02
C LYS A 403 -23.81 -7.98 29.04
N VAL A 404 -23.31 -7.07 28.20
CA VAL A 404 -24.13 -6.40 27.18
C VAL A 404 -24.62 -7.40 26.12
N LEU A 405 -23.76 -8.30 25.64
CA LEU A 405 -24.16 -9.35 24.69
C LEU A 405 -25.08 -10.40 25.34
N GLY A 406 -24.82 -10.82 26.57
CA GLY A 406 -25.63 -11.81 27.29
C GLY A 406 -27.06 -11.34 27.54
N ALA A 407 -27.26 -10.03 27.79
CA ALA A 407 -28.57 -9.42 27.91
C ALA A 407 -29.33 -9.30 26.56
N LYS A 408 -28.61 -9.31 25.42
CA LYS A 408 -29.18 -9.27 24.06
C LYS A 408 -29.50 -10.68 23.51
N HIS A 409 -28.69 -11.68 23.86
CA HIS A 409 -28.72 -13.03 23.27
C HIS A 409 -28.88 -14.15 24.32
N PRO A 410 -29.84 -14.07 25.26
CA PRO A 410 -29.89 -14.94 26.43
C PRO A 410 -29.93 -16.44 26.10
N ASP A 411 -30.74 -16.83 25.11
CA ASP A 411 -30.95 -18.24 24.75
C ASP A 411 -29.94 -18.80 23.72
N ARG A 412 -29.17 -17.92 23.05
CA ARG A 412 -28.19 -18.30 22.02
C ARG A 412 -26.77 -18.37 22.56
N GLY A 413 -26.40 -17.41 23.41
CA GLY A 413 -25.07 -17.31 23.99
C GLY A 413 -24.00 -16.70 23.05
N ILE A 414 -22.76 -16.76 23.53
CA ILE A 414 -21.62 -16.00 22.97
C ILE A 414 -20.44 -16.96 22.74
N LEU A 415 -19.77 -16.86 21.58
CA LEU A 415 -18.42 -17.40 21.39
C LEU A 415 -17.39 -16.27 21.49
N VAL A 416 -16.41 -16.45 22.37
CA VAL A 416 -15.23 -15.59 22.50
C VAL A 416 -14.07 -16.18 21.70
N VAL A 417 -13.55 -15.43 20.74
CA VAL A 417 -12.36 -15.82 19.95
C VAL A 417 -11.17 -14.99 20.43
N ILE A 418 -10.13 -15.65 20.95
CA ILE A 418 -8.98 -15.04 21.63
C ILE A 418 -7.71 -15.37 20.82
N MET A 419 -6.81 -14.41 20.61
CA MET A 419 -5.45 -14.74 20.10
C MET A 419 -4.61 -15.40 21.19
N ASN A 420 -3.70 -16.29 20.82
CA ASN A 420 -2.84 -16.97 21.79
C ASN A 420 -1.65 -16.10 22.28
N TYR A 421 -1.98 -15.06 23.03
CA TYR A 421 -1.02 -14.30 23.85
C TYR A 421 -1.42 -14.42 25.32
N THR A 422 -0.43 -14.59 26.21
CA THR A 422 -0.68 -14.87 27.64
C THR A 422 -1.57 -13.83 28.31
N GLY A 423 -1.43 -12.55 27.96
CA GLY A 423 -2.29 -11.47 28.48
C GLY A 423 -3.76 -11.63 28.08
N ASP A 424 -4.03 -11.89 26.79
CA ASP A 424 -5.38 -12.10 26.27
C ASP A 424 -6.01 -13.36 26.84
N VAL A 425 -5.30 -14.49 26.83
CA VAL A 425 -5.81 -15.76 27.38
C VAL A 425 -6.20 -15.63 28.85
N LEU A 426 -5.42 -14.91 29.67
CA LEU A 426 -5.72 -14.66 31.08
C LEU A 426 -6.89 -13.67 31.28
N HIS A 427 -6.92 -12.54 30.56
CA HIS A 427 -7.97 -11.53 30.76
C HIS A 427 -9.32 -11.94 30.17
N PHE A 428 -9.35 -12.53 28.96
CA PHE A 428 -10.59 -13.03 28.39
C PHE A 428 -11.08 -14.28 29.15
N GLY A 429 -10.19 -15.18 29.56
CA GLY A 429 -10.56 -16.33 30.40
C GLY A 429 -11.20 -15.92 31.74
N MET A 430 -10.59 -14.96 32.46
CA MET A 430 -11.18 -14.43 33.70
C MET A 430 -12.52 -13.71 33.46
N ALA A 431 -12.72 -13.07 32.31
CA ALA A 431 -14.00 -12.46 31.94
C ALA A 431 -15.08 -13.49 31.62
N VAL A 432 -14.71 -14.58 30.94
CA VAL A 432 -15.59 -15.72 30.60
C VAL A 432 -16.06 -16.44 31.87
N GLU A 433 -15.18 -16.71 32.83
CA GLU A 433 -15.58 -17.32 34.10
C GLU A 433 -16.48 -16.41 34.94
N LYS A 434 -16.24 -15.08 34.94
CA LYS A 434 -17.17 -14.11 35.57
C LYS A 434 -18.54 -14.09 34.88
N ALA A 435 -18.59 -14.18 33.55
CA ALA A 435 -19.84 -14.25 32.81
C ALA A 435 -20.61 -15.55 33.07
N ARG A 436 -19.91 -16.69 33.14
CA ARG A 436 -20.47 -18.00 33.54
C ARG A 436 -21.03 -17.96 34.97
N ALA A 437 -20.35 -17.30 35.90
CA ALA A 437 -20.82 -17.12 37.28
C ALA A 437 -22.11 -16.25 37.38
N GLU A 438 -22.37 -15.38 36.42
CA GLU A 438 -23.65 -14.66 36.28
C GLU A 438 -24.71 -15.40 35.44
N GLY A 439 -24.43 -16.63 35.00
CA GLY A 439 -25.36 -17.46 34.22
C GLY A 439 -25.41 -17.14 32.72
N ILE A 440 -24.49 -16.33 32.19
CA ILE A 440 -24.41 -16.03 30.76
C ILE A 440 -23.89 -17.28 30.02
N LYS A 441 -24.62 -17.75 28.99
CA LYS A 441 -24.14 -18.83 28.13
C LYS A 441 -22.96 -18.33 27.28
N VAL A 442 -21.74 -18.71 27.64
CA VAL A 442 -20.53 -18.31 26.91
C VAL A 442 -19.54 -19.47 26.78
N GLU A 443 -19.04 -19.63 25.56
CA GLU A 443 -17.89 -20.48 25.23
C GLU A 443 -16.72 -19.64 24.74
N GLN A 444 -15.53 -20.23 24.78
CA GLN A 444 -14.30 -19.57 24.32
C GLN A 444 -13.42 -20.48 23.46
N MET A 445 -12.58 -19.86 22.65
CA MET A 445 -11.49 -20.52 21.94
C MET A 445 -10.25 -19.63 21.87
N VAL A 446 -9.10 -20.29 21.77
CA VAL A 446 -7.80 -19.65 21.55
C VAL A 446 -7.32 -20.04 20.15
N VAL A 447 -6.89 -19.05 19.37
CA VAL A 447 -6.31 -19.25 18.03
C VAL A 447 -4.80 -19.04 18.12
N GLY A 448 -4.06 -20.07 17.73
CA GLY A 448 -2.61 -20.00 17.49
C GLY A 448 -2.31 -20.57 16.12
N ASP A 449 -2.11 -19.68 15.14
CA ASP A 449 -1.88 -19.99 13.72
C ASP A 449 -0.44 -19.73 13.26
N ASP A 450 0.38 -19.02 14.05
CA ASP A 450 1.79 -18.78 13.73
C ASP A 450 2.61 -20.08 13.54
N VAL A 451 3.56 -20.09 12.60
CA VAL A 451 4.57 -21.15 12.45
C VAL A 451 6.01 -20.69 12.75
N GLY A 452 6.25 -19.39 12.94
CA GLY A 452 7.54 -18.88 13.41
C GLY A 452 7.91 -19.48 14.76
N VAL A 453 6.94 -19.54 15.69
CA VAL A 453 7.03 -20.36 16.91
C VAL A 453 6.76 -21.84 16.57
N GLY A 454 7.84 -22.57 16.28
CA GLY A 454 7.81 -24.03 16.19
C GLY A 454 7.55 -24.71 17.54
N ARG A 455 7.09 -25.97 17.50
CA ARG A 455 6.64 -26.76 18.67
C ARG A 455 7.63 -26.77 19.84
N LYS A 456 8.92 -26.87 19.56
CA LYS A 456 10.00 -26.87 20.57
C LYS A 456 10.07 -25.53 21.33
N ARG A 457 9.94 -24.40 20.61
CA ARG A 457 9.98 -23.04 21.20
C ARG A 457 8.67 -22.70 21.92
N GLY A 458 7.52 -23.07 21.34
CA GLY A 458 6.19 -22.79 21.91
C GLY A 458 5.87 -23.60 23.17
N GLY A 459 6.43 -24.82 23.30
CA GLY A 459 6.31 -25.64 24.50
C GLY A 459 4.86 -25.86 24.92
N ARG A 460 4.50 -25.42 26.14
CA ARG A 460 3.13 -25.49 26.69
C ARG A 460 2.25 -24.27 26.36
N ILE A 461 2.83 -23.18 25.84
CA ILE A 461 2.10 -21.98 25.42
C ILE A 461 1.57 -22.18 24.00
N GLY A 462 2.37 -22.80 23.12
CA GLY A 462 2.01 -23.09 21.73
C GLY A 462 2.37 -21.96 20.75
N ARG A 463 1.62 -21.88 19.66
CA ARG A 463 1.79 -20.93 18.54
C ARG A 463 1.20 -19.56 18.91
N ARG A 464 1.80 -18.45 18.47
CA ARG A 464 1.17 -17.12 18.56
C ARG A 464 -0.11 -17.04 17.71
N GLY A 465 -1.05 -16.16 18.06
CA GLY A 465 -2.19 -15.80 17.21
C GLY A 465 -1.83 -14.68 16.23
N LEU A 466 -2.15 -14.85 14.96
CA LEU A 466 -1.87 -13.91 13.86
C LEU A 466 -3.10 -13.79 12.93
N ALA A 467 -2.90 -13.33 11.69
CA ALA A 467 -3.95 -13.00 10.73
C ALA A 467 -4.92 -14.15 10.40
N GLY A 468 -4.54 -15.42 10.61
CA GLY A 468 -5.46 -16.57 10.51
C GLY A 468 -6.65 -16.50 11.48
N THR A 469 -6.49 -15.78 12.59
CA THR A 469 -7.60 -15.44 13.51
C THR A 469 -8.75 -14.73 12.79
N VAL A 470 -8.48 -13.92 11.76
CA VAL A 470 -9.52 -13.22 10.98
C VAL A 470 -10.37 -14.20 10.16
N LEU A 471 -9.76 -15.25 9.60
CA LEU A 471 -10.49 -16.32 8.88
C LEU A 471 -11.38 -17.13 9.84
N VAL A 472 -10.84 -17.48 11.02
CA VAL A 472 -11.61 -18.15 12.09
C VAL A 472 -12.83 -17.32 12.50
N GLN A 473 -12.64 -16.02 12.76
CA GLN A 473 -13.73 -15.12 13.13
C GLN A 473 -14.78 -14.99 12.01
N LYS A 474 -14.36 -14.79 10.76
CA LYS A 474 -15.27 -14.62 9.61
C LYS A 474 -16.15 -15.86 9.38
N ILE A 475 -15.55 -17.05 9.40
CA ILE A 475 -16.25 -18.31 9.15
C ILE A 475 -17.18 -18.67 10.33
N ALA A 476 -16.74 -18.45 11.57
CA ALA A 476 -17.56 -18.64 12.77
C ALA A 476 -18.77 -17.69 12.80
N ALA A 477 -18.55 -16.41 12.48
CA ALA A 477 -19.61 -15.40 12.41
C ALA A 477 -20.64 -15.69 11.31
N ALA A 478 -20.19 -16.15 10.14
CA ALA A 478 -21.09 -16.58 9.07
C ALA A 478 -21.95 -17.78 9.49
N ALA A 479 -21.37 -18.76 10.21
CA ALA A 479 -22.14 -19.91 10.70
C ALA A 479 -23.17 -19.50 11.76
N ALA A 480 -22.80 -18.57 12.65
CA ALA A 480 -23.72 -17.99 13.63
C ALA A 480 -24.86 -17.19 12.96
N ALA A 481 -24.56 -16.41 11.92
CA ALA A 481 -25.55 -15.67 11.13
C ALA A 481 -26.49 -16.58 10.33
N GLN A 482 -26.02 -17.77 9.92
CA GLN A 482 -26.86 -18.85 9.35
C GLN A 482 -27.66 -19.62 10.41
N GLY A 483 -27.59 -19.21 11.68
CA GLY A 483 -28.45 -19.68 12.77
C GLY A 483 -27.94 -20.90 13.53
N ALA A 484 -26.70 -21.34 13.30
CA ALA A 484 -26.08 -22.50 13.95
C ALA A 484 -26.07 -22.41 15.49
N SER A 485 -25.87 -23.56 16.15
CA SER A 485 -25.75 -23.63 17.62
C SER A 485 -24.40 -23.03 18.09
N LEU A 486 -24.30 -22.63 19.36
CA LEU A 486 -23.01 -22.14 19.92
C LEU A 486 -21.95 -23.24 19.85
N GLU A 487 -22.40 -24.46 20.06
CA GLU A 487 -21.65 -25.70 20.03
C GLU A 487 -21.11 -25.99 18.61
N ASP A 488 -21.93 -25.80 17.56
CA ASP A 488 -21.52 -25.91 16.16
C ASP A 488 -20.61 -24.77 15.71
N VAL A 489 -20.91 -23.53 16.09
CA VAL A 489 -20.06 -22.37 15.78
C VAL A 489 -18.68 -22.55 16.40
N ARG A 490 -18.60 -23.00 17.67
CA ARG A 490 -17.33 -23.35 18.33
C ARG A 490 -16.62 -24.51 17.62
N ARG A 491 -17.34 -25.55 17.19
CA ARG A 491 -16.79 -26.71 16.45
C ARG A 491 -16.19 -26.30 15.10
N ILE A 492 -16.97 -25.59 14.27
CA ILE A 492 -16.52 -25.09 12.96
C ILE A 492 -15.28 -24.20 13.15
N ALA A 493 -15.30 -23.31 14.14
CA ALA A 493 -14.18 -22.45 14.45
C ALA A 493 -12.91 -23.21 14.91
N SER A 494 -13.03 -24.34 15.65
CA SER A 494 -11.90 -25.27 15.85
C SER A 494 -11.36 -25.75 14.51
N GLN A 495 -12.23 -26.34 13.68
CA GLN A 495 -11.80 -26.99 12.45
C GLN A 495 -11.11 -26.01 11.48
N VAL A 496 -11.48 -24.73 11.47
CA VAL A 496 -10.75 -23.68 10.74
C VAL A 496 -9.38 -23.43 11.38
N ALA A 497 -9.31 -23.17 12.69
CA ALA A 497 -8.06 -22.87 13.38
C ALA A 497 -7.04 -24.03 13.30
N ASP A 498 -7.51 -25.27 13.48
CA ASP A 498 -6.72 -26.51 13.37
C ASP A 498 -6.18 -26.75 11.95
N ASN A 499 -6.80 -26.13 10.93
CA ASN A 499 -6.38 -26.20 9.52
C ASN A 499 -5.77 -24.89 9.00
N THR A 500 -5.39 -23.95 9.89
CA THR A 500 -4.77 -22.67 9.52
C THR A 500 -3.30 -22.59 9.96
N ALA A 501 -2.47 -22.02 9.09
CA ALA A 501 -1.08 -21.67 9.37
C ALA A 501 -0.69 -20.31 8.77
N THR A 502 0.10 -19.54 9.52
CA THR A 502 0.53 -18.18 9.15
C THR A 502 2.02 -18.01 9.42
N VAL A 503 2.73 -17.34 8.50
CA VAL A 503 4.12 -16.91 8.68
C VAL A 503 4.26 -15.43 8.32
N GLY A 504 4.87 -14.64 9.21
CA GLY A 504 5.22 -13.24 8.95
C GLY A 504 6.63 -13.08 8.38
N ALA A 505 6.92 -11.92 7.81
CA ALA A 505 8.27 -11.43 7.54
C ALA A 505 8.31 -9.90 7.63
N SER A 506 9.38 -9.35 8.23
CA SER A 506 9.55 -7.91 8.45
C SER A 506 10.94 -7.43 8.03
N LEU A 507 10.99 -6.27 7.37
CA LEU A 507 12.19 -5.51 7.02
C LEU A 507 12.67 -4.59 8.16
N ALA A 508 11.80 -4.33 9.14
CA ALA A 508 12.04 -3.44 10.26
C ALA A 508 11.15 -3.78 11.45
N HIS A 509 11.60 -3.42 12.65
CA HIS A 509 10.81 -3.38 13.87
C HIS A 509 9.77 -2.25 13.82
N VAL A 510 8.66 -2.47 14.50
CA VAL A 510 7.53 -1.53 14.55
C VAL A 510 7.76 -0.46 15.60
N HIS A 511 7.49 0.80 15.25
CA HIS A 511 7.57 1.91 16.19
C HIS A 511 6.25 2.07 16.96
N VAL A 512 6.33 2.33 18.27
CA VAL A 512 5.16 2.46 19.15
C VAL A 512 4.93 3.94 19.48
N PRO A 513 3.72 4.52 19.27
CA PRO A 513 3.43 5.92 19.58
C PRO A 513 3.78 6.30 21.02
N GLY A 514 4.48 7.42 21.18
CA GLY A 514 4.94 7.90 22.49
C GLY A 514 6.16 7.20 23.08
N ARG A 515 6.83 6.30 22.33
CA ARG A 515 8.21 5.88 22.62
C ARG A 515 9.22 6.71 21.81
N GLU A 516 10.48 6.64 22.21
CA GLU A 516 11.63 7.20 21.49
C GLU A 516 11.97 6.34 20.26
N ILE A 517 12.42 6.98 19.17
CA ILE A 517 12.96 6.25 18.01
C ILE A 517 14.32 5.68 18.38
N VAL A 518 14.37 4.37 18.64
CA VAL A 518 15.61 3.60 18.67
C VAL A 518 15.99 3.22 17.23
N PRO A 519 17.29 3.25 16.84
CA PRO A 519 17.76 2.69 15.58
C PRO A 519 17.42 1.20 15.45
N ASP A 520 17.16 0.73 14.23
CA ASP A 520 16.74 -0.66 14.01
C ASP A 520 17.92 -1.64 13.95
N GLU A 521 17.88 -2.66 14.80
CA GLU A 521 18.89 -3.73 14.89
C GLU A 521 18.87 -4.71 13.70
N LEU A 522 17.91 -4.59 12.77
CA LEU A 522 17.85 -5.42 11.54
C LEU A 522 18.82 -4.93 10.46
N GLY A 523 18.96 -3.61 10.28
CA GLY A 523 19.84 -3.00 9.27
C GLY A 523 19.50 -3.34 7.82
N GLN A 524 19.93 -4.52 7.35
CA GLN A 524 19.66 -5.08 6.01
C GLN A 524 19.14 -6.53 6.06
N ASP A 525 18.91 -7.08 7.26
CA ASP A 525 18.33 -8.40 7.45
C ASP A 525 16.80 -8.35 7.36
N ILE A 526 16.20 -9.40 6.79
CA ILE A 526 14.77 -9.66 6.84
C ILE A 526 14.51 -10.68 7.93
N GLU A 527 13.67 -10.38 8.92
CA GLU A 527 13.34 -11.34 9.99
C GLU A 527 12.07 -12.12 9.66
N ILE A 528 12.23 -13.43 9.45
CA ILE A 528 11.13 -14.34 9.15
C ILE A 528 10.50 -14.81 10.46
N GLY A 529 9.18 -14.74 10.52
CA GLY A 529 8.37 -15.16 11.65
C GLY A 529 8.33 -14.16 12.80
N MET A 530 8.73 -12.89 12.63
CA MET A 530 8.56 -11.85 13.65
C MET A 530 7.08 -11.77 14.09
N GLY A 531 6.85 -11.58 15.38
CA GLY A 531 5.51 -11.41 15.96
C GLY A 531 4.96 -9.98 15.78
N ILE A 532 3.65 -9.82 15.94
CA ILE A 532 2.94 -8.54 15.77
C ILE A 532 3.21 -7.51 16.89
N HIS A 533 4.06 -7.81 17.88
CA HIS A 533 4.49 -6.87 18.92
C HIS A 533 6.02 -6.74 18.99
N ASN A 534 6.73 -6.96 17.88
CA ASN A 534 8.21 -7.06 17.80
C ASN A 534 8.80 -8.26 18.56
N GLU A 535 8.05 -9.34 18.79
CA GLU A 535 8.65 -10.55 19.37
C GLU A 535 9.49 -11.29 18.33
N GLU A 536 10.69 -11.73 18.72
CA GLU A 536 11.64 -12.47 17.88
C GLU A 536 10.98 -13.54 16.99
N GLY A 537 11.51 -13.66 15.78
CA GLY A 537 11.06 -14.62 14.79
C GLY A 537 11.70 -16.00 14.87
N PHE A 538 11.67 -16.68 13.74
CA PHE A 538 12.42 -17.92 13.49
C PHE A 538 13.91 -17.63 13.23
N GLY A 539 14.22 -16.54 12.52
CA GLY A 539 15.57 -16.15 12.19
C GLY A 539 15.63 -15.06 11.11
N ARG A 540 16.83 -14.51 10.93
CA ARG A 540 17.14 -13.44 9.98
C ARG A 540 17.77 -13.98 8.70
N VAL A 541 17.46 -13.36 7.55
CA VAL A 541 17.99 -13.74 6.23
C VAL A 541 18.36 -12.50 5.40
N LYS A 542 19.28 -12.66 4.45
CA LYS A 542 19.52 -11.70 3.36
C LYS A 542 19.19 -12.37 2.03
N THR A 543 18.10 -11.93 1.40
CA THR A 543 17.54 -12.55 0.19
C THR A 543 16.60 -11.58 -0.53
N ASP A 544 16.23 -11.90 -1.76
CA ASP A 544 15.20 -11.18 -2.52
C ASP A 544 13.78 -11.66 -2.15
N LEU A 545 12.77 -11.09 -2.80
CA LEU A 545 11.36 -11.46 -2.59
C LEU A 545 11.11 -12.95 -2.88
N SER A 546 11.75 -13.52 -3.89
CA SER A 546 11.51 -14.91 -4.30
C SER A 546 12.09 -15.91 -3.29
N GLY A 547 13.34 -15.69 -2.85
CA GLY A 547 13.95 -16.50 -1.79
C GLY A 547 13.27 -16.33 -0.43
N LEU A 548 12.74 -15.14 -0.12
CA LEU A 548 11.92 -14.88 1.07
C LEU A 548 10.62 -15.68 1.03
N VAL A 549 9.82 -15.54 -0.04
CA VAL A 549 8.55 -16.25 -0.21
C VAL A 549 8.76 -17.77 -0.24
N SER A 550 9.83 -18.25 -0.88
CA SER A 550 10.18 -19.67 -0.90
C SER A 550 10.45 -20.21 0.50
N THR A 551 11.19 -19.45 1.32
CA THR A 551 11.46 -19.82 2.72
C THR A 551 10.18 -19.80 3.57
N MET A 552 9.31 -18.82 3.37
CA MET A 552 8.02 -18.70 4.07
C MET A 552 7.05 -19.83 3.69
N LEU A 553 6.86 -20.11 2.40
CA LEU A 553 6.02 -21.23 1.92
C LEU A 553 6.56 -22.58 2.42
N LYS A 554 7.89 -22.75 2.49
CA LYS A 554 8.50 -23.95 3.07
C LYS A 554 8.11 -24.15 4.54
N GLN A 555 8.11 -23.10 5.37
CA GLN A 555 7.66 -23.22 6.77
C GLN A 555 6.18 -23.58 6.92
N LEU A 556 5.33 -23.22 5.96
CA LEU A 556 3.91 -23.56 5.96
C LEU A 556 3.62 -24.99 5.49
N LEU A 557 4.43 -25.52 4.56
CA LEU A 557 4.09 -26.73 3.78
C LEU A 557 5.03 -27.93 3.99
N ASP A 558 6.28 -27.73 4.37
CA ASP A 558 7.28 -28.82 4.44
C ASP A 558 6.99 -29.80 5.59
N GLN A 559 6.37 -30.93 5.23
CA GLN A 559 6.03 -32.01 6.17
C GLN A 559 7.26 -32.72 6.77
N SER A 560 8.48 -32.42 6.32
CA SER A 560 9.71 -32.89 6.96
C SER A 560 10.13 -32.03 8.16
N ASP A 561 9.71 -30.76 8.24
CA ASP A 561 9.88 -29.96 9.46
C ASP A 561 8.82 -30.34 10.52
N SER A 562 9.11 -31.42 11.25
CA SER A 562 8.32 -31.85 12.40
C SER A 562 8.12 -30.79 13.51
N ASP A 563 8.89 -29.70 13.51
CA ASP A 563 8.71 -28.56 14.43
C ASP A 563 7.60 -27.61 13.93
N ARG A 564 7.46 -27.40 12.60
CA ARG A 564 6.56 -26.39 11.98
C ARG A 564 5.43 -26.92 11.10
N ALA A 565 5.43 -28.20 10.71
CA ALA A 565 4.37 -28.82 9.91
C ALA A 565 3.05 -28.92 10.71
N TYR A 566 2.37 -27.78 10.91
CA TYR A 566 1.14 -27.65 11.70
C TYR A 566 -0.11 -27.99 10.89
N ILE A 567 -0.06 -27.77 9.56
CA ILE A 567 -1.07 -28.20 8.60
C ILE A 567 -0.44 -29.19 7.61
N ASN A 568 -1.27 -30.05 7.03
CA ASN A 568 -0.88 -30.99 5.97
C ASN A 568 -1.75 -30.77 4.73
N VAL A 569 -1.13 -30.28 3.66
CA VAL A 569 -1.77 -29.88 2.41
C VAL A 569 -1.17 -30.68 1.26
N ALA A 570 -2.01 -31.41 0.53
CA ALA A 570 -1.67 -32.11 -0.69
C ALA A 570 -2.13 -31.31 -1.92
N PRO A 571 -1.53 -31.51 -3.12
CA PRO A 571 -1.92 -30.82 -4.36
C PRO A 571 -3.40 -30.98 -4.79
N SER A 572 -4.15 -31.90 -4.17
CA SER A 572 -5.58 -32.12 -4.40
C SER A 572 -6.51 -31.42 -3.39
N ASP A 573 -5.96 -30.75 -2.37
CA ASP A 573 -6.75 -30.03 -1.38
C ASP A 573 -7.17 -28.65 -1.91
N GLU A 574 -8.41 -28.26 -1.65
CA GLU A 574 -8.85 -26.88 -1.80
C GLU A 574 -8.21 -26.02 -0.69
N ILE A 575 -7.66 -24.85 -1.03
CA ILE A 575 -7.03 -23.93 -0.05
C ILE A 575 -7.54 -22.49 -0.19
N VAL A 576 -7.50 -21.76 0.92
CA VAL A 576 -7.66 -20.31 0.98
C VAL A 576 -6.31 -19.70 1.36
N VAL A 577 -5.87 -18.67 0.65
CA VAL A 577 -4.64 -17.93 0.96
C VAL A 577 -4.99 -16.47 1.28
N MET A 578 -4.37 -15.92 2.31
CA MET A 578 -4.42 -14.49 2.65
C MET A 578 -2.99 -13.92 2.71
N VAL A 579 -2.71 -12.92 1.87
CA VAL A 579 -1.50 -12.10 1.89
C VAL A 579 -1.82 -10.81 2.64
N ASN A 580 -1.44 -10.75 3.90
CA ASN A 580 -1.79 -9.66 4.82
C ASN A 580 -0.63 -8.67 4.98
N ASN A 581 -0.91 -7.38 4.82
CA ASN A 581 0.02 -6.26 5.01
C ASN A 581 0.10 -5.88 6.50
N LEU A 582 1.32 -5.78 7.07
CA LEU A 582 1.51 -5.40 8.48
C LEU A 582 1.37 -3.89 8.75
N GLY A 583 1.14 -3.08 7.71
CA GLY A 583 0.77 -1.67 7.78
C GLY A 583 1.74 -0.71 7.09
N GLY A 584 2.98 -1.15 6.82
CA GLY A 584 4.06 -0.32 6.30
C GLY A 584 4.50 -0.56 4.85
N ILE A 585 4.05 -1.64 4.18
CA ILE A 585 4.38 -1.88 2.76
C ILE A 585 3.35 -1.25 1.82
N SER A 586 3.78 -0.85 0.63
CA SER A 586 2.92 -0.25 -0.39
C SER A 586 1.99 -1.27 -1.07
N VAL A 587 0.94 -0.75 -1.72
CA VAL A 587 0.01 -1.58 -2.53
C VAL A 587 0.72 -2.16 -3.77
N LEU A 588 1.79 -1.50 -4.26
CA LEU A 588 2.63 -2.01 -5.35
C LEU A 588 3.39 -3.26 -4.92
N GLU A 589 4.10 -3.19 -3.79
CA GLU A 589 4.82 -4.32 -3.20
C GLU A 589 3.85 -5.45 -2.82
N GLN A 590 2.69 -5.12 -2.25
CA GLN A 590 1.66 -6.10 -1.94
C GLN A 590 1.15 -6.83 -3.20
N GLY A 591 1.08 -6.14 -4.34
CA GLY A 591 0.84 -6.77 -5.65
C GLY A 591 1.93 -7.79 -6.01
N ALA A 592 3.20 -7.37 -6.01
CA ALA A 592 4.34 -8.24 -6.34
C ALA A 592 4.46 -9.46 -5.39
N ILE A 593 4.31 -9.26 -4.09
CA ILE A 593 4.26 -10.34 -3.08
C ILE A 593 3.12 -11.32 -3.38
N THR A 594 1.95 -10.80 -3.77
CA THR A 594 0.79 -11.65 -4.10
C THR A 594 1.06 -12.50 -5.34
N THR A 595 1.70 -11.93 -6.38
CA THR A 595 2.13 -12.68 -7.57
C THR A 595 3.13 -13.78 -7.21
N GLU A 596 4.22 -13.45 -6.53
CA GLU A 596 5.28 -14.41 -6.14
C GLU A 596 4.71 -15.60 -5.33
N VAL A 597 3.83 -15.32 -4.36
CA VAL A 597 3.16 -16.36 -3.55
C VAL A 597 2.30 -17.29 -4.41
N VAL A 598 1.52 -16.73 -5.33
CA VAL A 598 0.63 -17.52 -6.22
C VAL A 598 1.43 -18.33 -7.23
N GLU A 599 2.47 -17.74 -7.83
CA GLU A 599 3.32 -18.42 -8.81
C GLU A 599 4.15 -19.53 -8.17
N GLN A 600 4.74 -19.32 -6.99
CA GLN A 600 5.45 -20.40 -6.28
C GLN A 600 4.51 -21.52 -5.81
N LEU A 601 3.29 -21.21 -5.36
CA LEU A 601 2.29 -22.24 -5.04
C LEU A 601 1.94 -23.09 -6.27
N ALA A 602 1.70 -22.47 -7.43
CA ALA A 602 1.35 -23.18 -8.66
C ALA A 602 2.54 -23.96 -9.27
N THR A 603 3.74 -23.37 -9.27
CA THR A 603 4.93 -23.95 -9.91
C THR A 603 5.62 -24.99 -9.04
N THR A 604 5.83 -24.73 -7.75
CA THR A 604 6.58 -25.61 -6.84
C THR A 604 5.66 -26.62 -6.16
N TYR A 605 4.58 -26.15 -5.53
CA TYR A 605 3.72 -27.00 -4.69
C TYR A 605 2.52 -27.62 -5.43
N LYS A 606 2.27 -27.19 -6.68
CA LYS A 606 1.12 -27.58 -7.51
C LYS A 606 -0.23 -27.27 -6.84
N LEU A 607 -0.29 -26.15 -6.14
CA LEU A 607 -1.47 -25.64 -5.45
C LEU A 607 -1.99 -24.37 -6.15
N THR A 608 -3.31 -24.27 -6.32
CA THR A 608 -3.98 -23.07 -6.81
C THR A 608 -5.04 -22.65 -5.78
N PRO A 609 -5.00 -21.44 -5.21
CA PRO A 609 -5.97 -21.03 -4.20
C PRO A 609 -7.42 -20.99 -4.73
N THR A 610 -8.35 -21.63 -4.02
CA THR A 610 -9.79 -21.53 -4.27
C THR A 610 -10.29 -20.12 -3.97
N ARG A 611 -9.70 -19.45 -2.98
CA ARG A 611 -9.87 -18.02 -2.68
C ARG A 611 -8.53 -17.39 -2.34
N LEU A 612 -8.31 -16.18 -2.84
CA LEU A 612 -7.14 -15.37 -2.54
C LEU A 612 -7.59 -14.03 -1.95
N LEU A 613 -7.09 -13.71 -0.77
CA LEU A 613 -7.29 -12.42 -0.11
C LEU A 613 -5.95 -11.69 -0.11
N SER A 614 -5.93 -10.44 -0.56
CA SER A 614 -4.76 -9.56 -0.41
C SER A 614 -5.24 -8.19 0.06
N GLY A 615 -4.57 -7.63 1.06
CA GLY A 615 -4.95 -6.38 1.72
C GLY A 615 -4.46 -6.31 3.17
N THR A 616 -5.16 -5.54 4.00
CA THR A 616 -4.76 -5.24 5.38
C THR A 616 -5.82 -5.75 6.34
N TYR A 617 -5.54 -6.84 7.05
CA TYR A 617 -6.49 -7.55 7.92
C TYR A 617 -6.04 -7.58 9.40
N MET A 618 -4.75 -7.71 9.65
CA MET A 618 -4.14 -7.61 10.97
C MET A 618 -2.77 -6.94 10.85
N THR A 619 -2.67 -5.69 11.28
CA THR A 619 -1.43 -4.92 11.21
C THR A 619 -0.53 -5.15 12.42
N SER A 620 0.66 -4.56 12.37
CA SER A 620 1.38 -4.09 13.55
C SER A 620 1.79 -2.64 13.26
N LEU A 621 0.91 -1.70 13.60
CA LEU A 621 1.02 -0.25 13.40
C LEU A 621 1.54 0.15 12.00
N ASN A 622 2.84 0.44 11.88
CA ASN A 622 3.53 0.87 10.67
C ASN A 622 4.51 -0.18 10.11
N GLY A 623 4.33 -1.46 10.47
CA GLY A 623 5.30 -2.52 10.23
C GLY A 623 5.60 -2.75 8.75
N MET A 624 6.87 -2.59 8.37
CA MET A 624 7.36 -2.80 7.02
C MET A 624 7.51 -4.31 6.76
N GLY A 625 6.39 -4.99 6.59
CA GLY A 625 6.34 -6.43 6.42
C GLY A 625 4.97 -6.96 5.99
N PHE A 626 4.89 -8.27 5.81
CA PHE A 626 3.69 -8.98 5.42
C PHE A 626 3.59 -10.34 6.10
N SER A 627 2.44 -10.99 6.01
CA SER A 627 2.26 -12.38 6.44
C SER A 627 1.45 -13.18 5.43
N ILE A 628 1.93 -14.40 5.14
CA ILE A 628 1.19 -15.39 4.35
C ILE A 628 0.42 -16.28 5.32
N THR A 629 -0.89 -16.25 5.23
CA THR A 629 -1.82 -17.17 5.90
C THR A 629 -2.37 -18.17 4.90
N MET A 630 -2.42 -19.44 5.28
CA MET A 630 -3.01 -20.54 4.52
C MET A 630 -4.02 -21.30 5.38
N LEU A 631 -5.21 -21.49 4.84
CA LEU A 631 -6.27 -22.32 5.42
C LEU A 631 -6.59 -23.47 4.45
N LYS A 632 -6.46 -24.70 4.93
CA LYS A 632 -6.94 -25.89 4.21
C LYS A 632 -8.46 -26.02 4.35
N VAL A 633 -9.16 -26.20 3.23
CA VAL A 633 -10.61 -26.40 3.18
C VAL A 633 -10.94 -27.85 3.56
N ALA A 634 -10.82 -28.16 4.85
CA ALA A 634 -11.15 -29.48 5.40
C ALA A 634 -12.67 -29.77 5.42
N ASP A 635 -13.49 -28.74 5.33
CA ASP A 635 -14.94 -28.81 5.16
C ASP A 635 -15.37 -27.81 4.07
N LYS A 636 -16.19 -28.25 3.10
CA LYS A 636 -16.61 -27.41 1.96
C LYS A 636 -17.44 -26.19 2.38
N SER A 637 -18.03 -26.20 3.58
CA SER A 637 -18.70 -25.03 4.14
C SER A 637 -17.74 -23.86 4.41
N PHE A 638 -16.43 -24.08 4.59
CA PHE A 638 -15.49 -22.99 4.86
C PHE A 638 -15.49 -21.94 3.74
N VAL A 639 -15.58 -22.35 2.48
CA VAL A 639 -15.58 -21.43 1.34
C VAL A 639 -16.89 -20.63 1.29
N SER A 640 -18.06 -21.27 1.45
CA SER A 640 -19.35 -20.56 1.43
C SER A 640 -19.58 -19.68 2.68
N LEU A 641 -18.98 -20.02 3.82
CA LEU A 641 -18.97 -19.20 5.04
C LEU A 641 -17.98 -18.03 4.96
N LEU A 642 -16.85 -18.21 4.27
CA LEU A 642 -15.92 -17.11 3.95
C LEU A 642 -16.58 -16.12 2.98
N ASP A 643 -17.18 -16.63 1.91
CA ASP A 643 -17.91 -15.87 0.87
C ASP A 643 -19.18 -15.17 1.40
N ALA A 644 -19.76 -15.65 2.50
CA ALA A 644 -21.01 -15.10 3.03
C ALA A 644 -20.88 -13.58 3.32
N PRO A 645 -21.87 -12.74 2.96
CA PRO A 645 -21.78 -11.29 3.15
C PRO A 645 -21.49 -10.88 4.59
N ALA A 646 -20.69 -9.81 4.74
CA ALA A 646 -20.46 -9.15 6.01
C ALA A 646 -20.41 -7.62 5.84
N ASP A 647 -21.00 -6.89 6.79
CA ASP A 647 -21.09 -5.43 6.86
C ASP A 647 -20.14 -4.92 7.95
N ALA A 648 -18.84 -5.10 7.72
CA ALA A 648 -17.77 -4.74 8.64
C ALA A 648 -16.66 -4.00 7.88
N ALA A 649 -16.34 -2.76 8.27
CA ALA A 649 -15.51 -1.85 7.45
C ALA A 649 -14.05 -2.31 7.24
N GLY A 650 -13.56 -3.22 8.09
CA GLY A 650 -12.25 -3.87 7.94
C GLY A 650 -12.27 -5.14 7.08
N TRP A 651 -13.44 -5.69 6.76
CA TRP A 651 -13.57 -6.86 5.91
C TRP A 651 -13.77 -6.45 4.45
N SER A 652 -12.71 -6.57 3.66
CA SER A 652 -12.72 -6.30 2.22
C SER A 652 -12.68 -7.60 1.42
N PRO A 653 -13.84 -8.15 0.97
CA PRO A 653 -13.93 -9.18 -0.05
C PRO A 653 -14.25 -8.54 -1.42
N PRO A 654 -13.28 -7.97 -2.16
CA PRO A 654 -13.55 -7.23 -3.40
C PRO A 654 -14.07 -8.08 -4.57
N VAL A 655 -13.94 -9.41 -4.49
CA VAL A 655 -14.26 -10.35 -5.56
C VAL A 655 -15.46 -11.21 -5.19
N ARG A 656 -16.54 -11.11 -5.97
CA ARG A 656 -17.76 -11.92 -5.78
C ARG A 656 -17.52 -13.42 -6.01
N PRO A 657 -18.28 -14.33 -5.36
CA PRO A 657 -18.11 -15.78 -5.48
C PRO A 657 -18.10 -16.32 -6.91
N GLU A 658 -18.86 -15.71 -7.83
CA GLU A 658 -18.98 -16.17 -9.21
C GLU A 658 -17.71 -15.92 -10.03
N ASN A 659 -16.93 -14.88 -9.70
CA ASN A 659 -15.69 -14.58 -10.42
C ASN A 659 -14.61 -15.65 -10.18
N TRP A 660 -14.57 -16.24 -8.98
CA TRP A 660 -13.64 -17.33 -8.65
C TRP A 660 -13.90 -18.61 -9.45
N GLN A 661 -15.08 -18.78 -10.05
CA GLN A 661 -15.39 -19.91 -10.95
C GLN A 661 -14.55 -19.89 -12.24
N ARG A 662 -13.89 -18.76 -12.55
CA ARG A 662 -12.94 -18.64 -13.67
C ARG A 662 -11.57 -19.26 -13.35
N GLY A 663 -11.30 -19.58 -12.08
CA GLY A 663 -9.98 -19.96 -11.58
C GLY A 663 -9.02 -18.79 -11.43
N ILE A 664 -7.89 -19.04 -10.78
CA ILE A 664 -6.70 -18.16 -10.83
C ILE A 664 -5.83 -18.68 -11.96
N ASP A 665 -5.71 -17.93 -13.04
CA ASP A 665 -4.97 -18.35 -14.23
C ASP A 665 -3.52 -17.85 -14.18
N THR A 666 -2.62 -18.71 -13.72
CA THR A 666 -1.16 -18.44 -13.66
C THR A 666 -0.44 -18.73 -14.97
N SER A 667 -1.17 -18.76 -16.11
CA SER A 667 -0.61 -19.05 -17.44
C SER A 667 -0.86 -17.95 -18.48
N LYS A 668 -1.90 -17.13 -18.29
CA LYS A 668 -2.37 -16.13 -19.28
C LYS A 668 -1.69 -14.76 -19.27
N SER A 669 -0.42 -14.66 -18.86
CA SER A 669 0.30 -13.39 -18.90
C SER A 669 0.55 -12.84 -20.33
N SER A 670 0.28 -13.64 -21.38
CA SER A 670 0.56 -13.33 -22.79
C SER A 670 -0.65 -13.43 -23.73
N ASP A 671 -1.87 -13.60 -23.21
CA ASP A 671 -3.04 -13.95 -24.03
C ASP A 671 -3.78 -12.74 -24.65
N ILE A 672 -3.40 -11.51 -24.30
CA ILE A 672 -3.67 -10.36 -25.17
C ILE A 672 -2.59 -10.39 -26.25
N GLN A 673 -2.93 -10.81 -27.46
CA GLN A 673 -2.10 -10.55 -28.62
C GLN A 673 -2.03 -9.03 -28.79
N ASP A 674 -0.81 -8.47 -28.67
CA ASP A 674 -0.58 -7.06 -28.95
C ASP A 674 -1.10 -6.70 -30.35
N ALA A 675 -1.64 -5.49 -30.47
CA ALA A 675 -2.01 -4.97 -31.79
C ALA A 675 -0.78 -5.04 -32.71
N PRO A 676 -0.91 -5.53 -33.96
CA PRO A 676 0.23 -5.91 -34.78
C PRO A 676 1.27 -4.80 -34.87
N SER A 677 2.50 -5.10 -34.45
CA SER A 677 3.54 -4.10 -34.25
C SER A 677 3.87 -3.36 -35.55
N SER A 678 4.03 -2.04 -35.44
CA SER A 678 4.28 -1.13 -36.56
C SER A 678 5.63 -1.37 -37.27
N GLU A 679 6.48 -2.24 -36.72
CA GLU A 679 7.67 -2.78 -37.40
C GLU A 679 7.34 -3.39 -38.78
N ALA A 680 6.18 -4.05 -38.90
CA ALA A 680 5.72 -4.62 -40.17
C ALA A 680 5.44 -3.54 -41.24
N ASP A 681 4.89 -2.39 -40.81
CA ASP A 681 4.56 -1.27 -41.70
C ASP A 681 5.79 -0.43 -42.08
N ASP A 682 6.67 -0.06 -41.13
CA ASP A 682 7.85 0.76 -41.47
C ASP A 682 8.92 -0.04 -42.24
N ALA A 683 8.96 -1.38 -42.10
CA ALA A 683 9.72 -2.25 -42.99
C ALA A 683 9.18 -2.26 -44.43
N SER A 684 7.87 -2.05 -44.62
CA SER A 684 7.22 -1.95 -45.94
C SER A 684 7.40 -0.57 -46.60
N SER A 685 7.80 0.45 -45.84
CA SER A 685 8.05 1.80 -46.34
C SER A 685 9.07 1.81 -47.49
N ALA A 686 8.95 2.73 -48.45
CA ALA A 686 10.00 2.90 -49.46
C ALA A 686 11.31 3.39 -48.78
N PRO A 687 12.48 2.82 -49.11
CA PRO A 687 13.75 3.25 -48.51
C PRO A 687 14.04 4.70 -48.88
N SER A 688 14.59 5.46 -47.94
CA SER A 688 14.86 6.88 -48.12
C SER A 688 16.08 7.13 -49.01
N ASN A 689 16.16 8.34 -49.57
CA ASN A 689 17.32 8.80 -50.32
C ASN A 689 18.49 9.25 -49.43
N LEU A 690 18.41 9.12 -48.11
CA LEU A 690 19.41 9.63 -47.16
C LEU A 690 20.20 8.50 -46.51
N THR A 691 21.45 8.31 -46.95
CA THR A 691 22.34 7.26 -46.42
C THR A 691 23.26 7.73 -45.31
N ILE A 692 23.62 6.79 -44.43
CA ILE A 692 24.59 6.95 -43.35
C ILE A 692 25.53 5.74 -43.30
N ASP A 693 26.78 5.93 -42.87
CA ASP A 693 27.66 4.85 -42.45
C ASP A 693 27.10 4.21 -41.18
N SER A 694 26.57 2.98 -41.31
CA SER A 694 25.94 2.27 -40.19
C SER A 694 26.95 1.78 -39.15
N GLN A 695 28.21 1.55 -39.50
CA GLN A 695 29.24 1.14 -38.54
C GLN A 695 29.66 2.33 -37.68
N LEU A 696 29.91 3.49 -38.31
CA LEU A 696 30.20 4.73 -37.60
C LEU A 696 29.01 5.18 -36.74
N ALA A 697 27.79 5.08 -37.26
CA ALA A 697 26.57 5.42 -36.52
C ALA A 697 26.37 4.54 -35.28
N THR A 698 26.41 3.21 -35.42
CA THR A 698 26.28 2.29 -34.28
C THR A 698 27.41 2.50 -33.26
N SER A 699 28.64 2.76 -33.70
CA SER A 699 29.78 3.05 -32.80
C SER A 699 29.57 4.34 -31.99
N LYS A 700 29.20 5.45 -32.64
CA LYS A 700 29.01 6.75 -31.97
C LYS A 700 27.76 6.79 -31.10
N LEU A 701 26.67 6.12 -31.50
CA LEU A 701 25.50 5.94 -30.65
C LEU A 701 25.84 5.07 -29.43
N THR A 702 26.59 3.97 -29.59
CA THR A 702 27.04 3.13 -28.47
C THR A 702 27.87 3.93 -27.46
N ALA A 703 28.78 4.79 -27.91
CA ALA A 703 29.56 5.66 -27.02
C ALA A 703 28.69 6.67 -26.25
N GLY A 704 27.74 7.32 -26.93
CA GLY A 704 26.76 8.23 -26.31
C GLY A 704 25.87 7.54 -25.27
N LEU A 705 25.31 6.38 -25.61
CA LEU A 705 24.41 5.61 -24.73
C LEU A 705 25.16 5.09 -23.50
N ASN A 706 26.36 4.52 -23.66
CA ASN A 706 27.19 4.08 -22.53
C ASN A 706 27.57 5.24 -21.60
N SER A 707 27.84 6.44 -22.16
CA SER A 707 28.14 7.64 -21.36
C SER A 707 26.92 8.16 -20.58
N LEU A 708 25.70 7.94 -21.09
CA LEU A 708 24.45 8.25 -20.38
C LEU A 708 24.17 7.22 -19.27
N ILE A 709 24.31 5.92 -19.58
CA ILE A 709 24.14 4.82 -18.60
C ILE A 709 25.13 4.96 -17.44
N ALA A 710 26.39 5.28 -17.72
CA ALA A 710 27.41 5.52 -16.69
C ALA A 710 27.16 6.78 -15.83
N ALA A 711 26.32 7.70 -16.30
CA ALA A 711 25.95 8.91 -15.56
C ALA A 711 24.68 8.75 -14.70
N GLU A 712 23.95 7.63 -14.81
CA GLU A 712 22.63 7.42 -14.19
C GLU A 712 22.60 7.81 -12.71
N ALA A 713 23.46 7.20 -11.87
CA ALA A 713 23.45 7.45 -10.43
C ALA A 713 23.69 8.93 -10.06
N GLN A 714 24.40 9.68 -10.90
CA GLN A 714 24.63 11.11 -10.70
C GLN A 714 23.45 11.97 -11.21
N ILE A 715 22.75 11.53 -12.26
CA ILE A 715 21.47 12.14 -12.70
C ILE A 715 20.40 11.91 -11.63
N THR A 716 20.22 10.66 -11.19
CA THR A 716 19.32 10.24 -10.10
C THR A 716 19.61 11.03 -8.82
N LYS A 717 20.89 11.20 -8.44
CA LYS A 717 21.30 12.04 -7.29
C LYS A 717 20.94 13.52 -7.46
N TYR A 718 21.08 14.09 -8.65
CA TYR A 718 20.64 15.48 -8.89
C TYR A 718 19.11 15.59 -8.83
N ASP A 719 18.39 14.63 -9.41
CA ASP A 719 16.93 14.60 -9.42
C ASP A 719 16.32 14.30 -8.03
N THR A 720 17.02 13.60 -7.15
CA THR A 720 16.63 13.49 -5.72
C THR A 720 16.73 14.84 -4.99
N LEU A 721 17.60 15.75 -5.45
CA LEU A 721 17.76 17.08 -4.85
C LEU A 721 16.79 18.13 -5.42
N VAL A 722 16.32 17.96 -6.67
CA VAL A 722 15.49 18.97 -7.37
C VAL A 722 14.30 18.41 -8.15
N GLY A 723 13.89 17.17 -7.91
CA GLY A 723 12.76 16.49 -8.53
C GLY A 723 12.18 15.44 -7.57
N ASP A 724 11.93 14.22 -8.05
CA ASP A 724 11.58 13.07 -7.21
C ASP A 724 12.49 11.84 -7.37
N GLY A 725 13.57 11.93 -8.15
CA GLY A 725 14.61 10.92 -8.25
C GLY A 725 14.38 9.84 -9.31
N ASP A 726 13.43 10.01 -10.23
CA ASP A 726 13.15 9.05 -11.31
C ASP A 726 14.01 9.28 -12.58
N CYS A 727 14.54 10.49 -12.76
CA CYS A 727 15.03 10.94 -14.07
C CYS A 727 16.19 10.11 -14.61
N GLY A 728 17.16 9.74 -13.76
CA GLY A 728 18.34 8.96 -14.17
C GLY A 728 17.98 7.52 -14.54
N LEU A 729 17.12 6.88 -13.75
CA LEU A 729 16.62 5.53 -14.03
C LEU A 729 15.81 5.50 -15.35
N CYS A 730 14.91 6.48 -15.55
CA CYS A 730 14.16 6.65 -16.79
C CYS A 730 15.08 6.78 -18.02
N LEU A 731 16.09 7.65 -17.94
CA LEU A 731 17.11 7.85 -18.99
C LEU A 731 17.92 6.59 -19.27
N LYS A 732 18.28 5.83 -18.23
CA LYS A 732 19.03 4.58 -18.34
C LYS A 732 18.22 3.48 -19.04
N THR A 733 16.97 3.25 -18.65
CA THR A 733 16.11 2.22 -19.28
C THR A 733 15.94 2.48 -20.78
N GLY A 734 15.68 3.75 -21.16
CA GLY A 734 15.65 4.14 -22.57
C GLY A 734 16.99 3.92 -23.28
N ALA A 735 18.11 4.24 -22.63
CA ALA A 735 19.44 4.06 -23.22
C ALA A 735 19.83 2.58 -23.39
N GLU A 736 19.55 1.71 -22.41
CA GLU A 736 19.84 0.28 -22.45
C GLU A 736 19.00 -0.46 -23.51
N ALA A 737 17.73 -0.05 -23.68
CA ALA A 737 16.87 -0.56 -24.74
C ALA A 737 17.35 -0.15 -26.14
N VAL A 738 17.65 1.14 -26.36
CA VAL A 738 18.20 1.63 -27.65
C VAL A 738 19.55 0.99 -27.95
N LEU A 739 20.41 0.79 -26.94
CA LEU A 739 21.71 0.12 -27.09
C LEU A 739 21.53 -1.32 -27.57
N SER A 740 20.58 -2.06 -26.98
CA SER A 740 20.25 -3.44 -27.36
C SER A 740 19.72 -3.52 -28.79
N HIS A 741 18.92 -2.54 -29.21
CA HIS A 741 18.39 -2.43 -30.57
C HIS A 741 19.49 -2.15 -31.61
N ILE A 742 20.34 -1.14 -31.42
CA ILE A 742 21.39 -0.78 -32.42
C ILE A 742 22.53 -1.81 -32.52
N GLN A 743 22.65 -2.71 -31.54
CA GLN A 743 23.57 -3.86 -31.57
C GLN A 743 22.99 -5.07 -32.32
N SER A 744 21.66 -5.22 -32.34
CA SER A 744 20.97 -6.32 -33.02
C SER A 744 20.48 -5.96 -34.44
N SER A 745 20.22 -4.68 -34.70
CA SER A 745 19.78 -4.13 -35.98
C SER A 745 20.63 -2.92 -36.39
N SER A 746 21.00 -2.83 -37.67
CA SER A 746 21.68 -1.65 -38.21
C SER A 746 21.11 -1.26 -39.57
N SER A 747 20.96 0.05 -39.78
CA SER A 747 20.41 0.64 -41.00
C SER A 747 21.39 1.63 -41.62
N SER A 748 21.65 1.48 -42.92
CA SER A 748 22.35 2.49 -43.72
C SER A 748 21.41 3.54 -44.31
N ASP A 749 20.10 3.44 -44.06
CA ASP A 749 19.09 4.48 -44.26
C ASP A 749 18.94 5.27 -42.94
N ALA A 750 19.29 6.55 -42.98
CA ALA A 750 19.34 7.41 -41.79
C ALA A 750 17.95 7.69 -41.20
N ILE A 751 16.90 7.73 -42.03
CA ILE A 751 15.54 8.06 -41.58
C ILE A 751 14.92 6.84 -40.90
N ARG A 752 15.11 5.64 -41.46
CA ARG A 752 14.72 4.38 -40.82
C ARG A 752 15.47 4.13 -39.51
N LEU A 753 16.77 4.49 -39.45
CA LEU A 753 17.53 4.40 -38.19
C LEU A 753 16.87 5.24 -37.09
N VAL A 754 16.61 6.53 -37.36
CA VAL A 754 15.98 7.44 -36.37
C VAL A 754 14.55 6.99 -36.00
N ARG A 755 13.73 6.52 -36.94
CA ARG A 755 12.39 5.96 -36.62
C ARG A 755 12.48 4.73 -35.72
N SER A 756 13.38 3.79 -36.03
CA SER A 756 13.51 2.58 -35.23
C SER A 756 13.96 2.88 -33.79
N ILE A 757 14.85 3.87 -33.60
CA ILE A 757 15.25 4.35 -32.28
C ILE A 757 14.09 5.10 -31.58
N ALA A 758 13.30 5.88 -32.32
CA ALA A 758 12.11 6.52 -31.77
C ALA A 758 11.09 5.50 -31.25
N HIS A 759 10.82 4.44 -32.02
CA HIS A 759 9.90 3.38 -31.64
C HIS A 759 10.36 2.59 -30.40
N VAL A 760 11.66 2.35 -30.27
CA VAL A 760 12.21 1.74 -29.04
C VAL A 760 11.95 2.64 -27.83
N VAL A 761 12.23 3.94 -27.94
CA VAL A 761 11.98 4.90 -26.83
C VAL A 761 10.48 5.06 -26.53
N GLU A 762 9.60 5.00 -27.52
CA GLU A 762 8.14 4.96 -27.31
C GLU A 762 7.68 3.76 -26.48
N ASN A 763 8.31 2.60 -26.67
CA ASN A 763 7.93 1.33 -26.03
C ASN A 763 8.67 1.04 -24.73
N SER A 764 9.82 1.71 -24.46
CA SER A 764 10.73 1.35 -23.36
C SER A 764 11.08 2.49 -22.40
N MET A 765 10.55 3.70 -22.61
CA MET A 765 10.89 4.86 -21.80
C MET A 765 9.61 5.60 -21.37
N ASP A 766 9.24 5.41 -20.12
CA ASP A 766 8.04 6.02 -19.53
C ASP A 766 8.19 7.51 -19.22
N GLY A 767 7.06 8.12 -18.83
CA GLY A 767 7.01 9.44 -18.21
C GLY A 767 7.29 10.61 -19.16
N THR A 768 7.55 11.78 -18.56
CA THR A 768 7.73 13.03 -19.33
C THR A 768 8.97 12.97 -20.22
N SER A 769 10.07 12.38 -19.74
CA SER A 769 11.31 12.27 -20.50
C SER A 769 11.12 11.41 -21.76
N GLY A 770 10.51 10.23 -21.64
CA GLY A 770 10.21 9.36 -22.78
C GLY A 770 9.36 10.06 -23.85
N ALA A 771 8.27 10.72 -23.43
CA ALA A 771 7.43 11.50 -24.32
C ALA A 771 8.19 12.63 -25.05
N LEU A 772 9.07 13.37 -24.35
CA LEU A 772 9.88 14.43 -24.97
C LEU A 772 10.85 13.87 -26.01
N TYR A 773 11.55 12.77 -25.72
CA TYR A 773 12.49 12.15 -26.66
C TYR A 773 11.78 11.49 -27.85
N ALA A 774 10.66 10.80 -27.64
CA ALA A 774 9.83 10.22 -28.70
C ALA A 774 9.31 11.29 -29.67
N ILE A 775 8.74 12.40 -29.15
CA ILE A 775 8.28 13.53 -29.96
C ILE A 775 9.45 14.13 -30.75
N PHE A 776 10.61 14.35 -30.10
CA PHE A 776 11.77 14.94 -30.74
C PHE A 776 12.33 14.05 -31.87
N MET A 777 12.45 12.74 -31.66
CA MET A 777 13.01 11.83 -32.66
C MET A 777 12.07 11.55 -33.84
N ASN A 778 10.76 11.44 -33.61
CA ASN A 778 9.78 11.39 -34.71
C ASN A 778 9.77 12.69 -35.53
N ALA A 779 9.88 13.84 -34.87
CA ALA A 779 10.00 15.12 -35.55
C ALA A 779 11.34 15.28 -36.28
N LEU A 780 12.42 14.68 -35.79
CA LEU A 780 13.73 14.61 -36.46
C LEU A 780 13.66 13.74 -37.72
N ALA A 781 13.11 12.53 -37.65
CA ALA A 781 12.88 11.69 -38.83
C ALA A 781 12.02 12.40 -39.88
N SER A 782 10.99 13.13 -39.44
CA SER A 782 10.13 13.95 -40.30
C SER A 782 10.88 15.15 -40.91
N GLY A 783 11.76 15.80 -40.14
CA GLY A 783 12.60 16.91 -40.61
C GLY A 783 13.63 16.49 -41.64
N LEU A 784 14.33 15.37 -41.41
CA LEU A 784 15.23 14.75 -42.37
C LEU A 784 14.50 14.40 -43.67
N GLN A 785 13.30 13.80 -43.57
CA GLN A 785 12.48 13.44 -44.72
C GLN A 785 12.09 14.66 -45.57
N GLN A 786 11.76 15.79 -44.93
CA GLN A 786 11.42 17.04 -45.60
C GLN A 786 12.65 17.70 -46.24
N ALA A 787 13.79 17.75 -45.53
CA ALA A 787 15.05 18.32 -46.04
C ALA A 787 15.58 17.59 -47.29
N THR A 788 15.23 16.32 -47.48
CA THR A 788 15.71 15.50 -48.61
C THR A 788 14.63 15.16 -49.65
N ALA A 789 13.39 15.64 -49.50
CA ALA A 789 12.23 15.21 -50.32
C ALA A 789 12.34 15.50 -51.83
N SER A 790 13.27 16.37 -52.25
CA SER A 790 13.53 16.70 -53.66
C SER A 790 14.93 16.33 -54.14
N SER A 791 15.68 15.56 -53.34
CA SER A 791 17.06 15.13 -53.63
C SER A 791 17.11 13.70 -54.14
N GLY A 792 18.08 13.41 -55.02
CA GLY A 792 18.50 12.03 -55.30
C GLY A 792 19.22 11.40 -54.09
N LYS A 793 19.62 10.14 -54.22
CA LYS A 793 20.34 9.42 -53.15
C LYS A 793 21.64 10.15 -52.78
N GLN A 794 21.77 10.53 -51.51
CA GLN A 794 22.88 11.31 -50.95
C GLN A 794 23.26 10.84 -49.55
N GLU A 795 24.49 11.13 -49.14
CA GLU A 795 24.97 10.91 -47.78
C GLU A 795 24.49 12.02 -46.84
N VAL A 796 24.25 11.68 -45.56
CA VAL A 796 23.87 12.65 -44.54
C VAL A 796 25.05 13.56 -44.17
N THR A 797 24.79 14.86 -44.10
CA THR A 797 25.81 15.88 -43.80
C THR A 797 25.46 16.63 -42.50
N PRO A 798 26.43 17.31 -41.84
CA PRO A 798 26.13 18.16 -40.69
C PRO A 798 25.06 19.20 -40.95
N LYS A 799 24.93 19.68 -42.21
CA LYS A 799 23.86 20.60 -42.62
C LYS A 799 22.48 19.93 -42.61
N ILE A 800 22.35 18.72 -43.16
CA ILE A 800 21.08 17.98 -43.18
C ILE A 800 20.65 17.63 -41.74
N TRP A 801 21.59 17.22 -40.88
CA TRP A 801 21.34 17.04 -39.45
C TRP A 801 20.86 18.33 -38.77
N ALA A 802 21.54 19.45 -39.00
CA ALA A 802 21.16 20.76 -38.47
C ALA A 802 19.75 21.22 -38.90
N GLU A 803 19.37 21.00 -40.16
CA GLU A 803 18.04 21.34 -40.68
C GLU A 803 16.95 20.41 -40.08
N GLY A 804 17.22 19.11 -39.98
CA GLY A 804 16.33 18.15 -39.32
C GLY A 804 16.15 18.42 -37.82
N LEU A 805 17.23 18.72 -37.10
CA LEU A 805 17.20 19.03 -35.66
C LEU A 805 16.49 20.37 -35.37
N LYS A 806 16.61 21.37 -36.25
CA LYS A 806 15.80 22.61 -36.16
C LYS A 806 14.30 22.32 -36.34
N ALA A 807 13.93 21.46 -37.30
CA ALA A 807 12.54 21.05 -37.50
C ALA A 807 12.00 20.21 -36.32
N ALA A 808 12.87 19.42 -35.69
CA ALA A 808 12.56 18.65 -34.48
C ALA A 808 12.28 19.56 -33.28
N LEU A 809 13.20 20.48 -32.96
CA LEU A 809 13.06 21.43 -31.85
C LEU A 809 11.83 22.34 -32.03
N ALA A 810 11.64 22.89 -33.24
CA ALA A 810 10.47 23.70 -33.58
C ALA A 810 9.14 22.91 -33.62
N SER A 811 9.19 21.57 -33.52
CA SER A 811 8.01 20.73 -33.34
C SER A 811 7.82 20.32 -31.89
N LEU A 812 8.88 20.02 -31.14
CA LEU A 812 8.84 19.78 -29.69
C LEU A 812 8.21 20.96 -28.94
N ALA A 813 8.57 22.20 -29.32
CA ALA A 813 8.00 23.45 -28.80
C ALA A 813 6.50 23.68 -29.10
N LYS A 814 5.82 22.74 -29.77
CA LYS A 814 4.34 22.71 -29.91
C LYS A 814 3.66 21.88 -28.83
N TYR A 815 4.41 21.01 -28.15
CA TYR A 815 3.92 20.02 -27.18
C TYR A 815 4.43 20.28 -25.75
N THR A 816 5.61 20.91 -25.61
CA THR A 816 6.06 21.49 -24.34
C THR A 816 6.16 23.02 -24.48
N PRO A 817 5.78 23.80 -23.44
CA PRO A 817 6.03 25.24 -23.42
C PRO A 817 7.53 25.57 -23.20
N ALA A 818 8.35 24.61 -22.77
CA ALA A 818 9.71 24.84 -22.29
C ALA A 818 10.66 25.51 -23.29
N GLN A 819 11.34 26.54 -22.82
CA GLN A 819 12.36 27.35 -23.48
C GLN A 819 13.68 27.33 -22.68
N PRO A 820 14.80 27.80 -23.24
CA PRO A 820 15.98 28.15 -22.44
C PRO A 820 15.64 29.22 -21.40
N GLY A 821 16.00 28.97 -20.14
CA GLY A 821 15.62 29.76 -18.97
C GLY A 821 14.51 29.14 -18.12
N ASP A 822 13.88 28.05 -18.56
CA ASP A 822 12.80 27.37 -17.80
C ASP A 822 13.30 26.24 -16.87
N ARG A 823 14.60 25.91 -16.96
CA ARG A 823 15.29 24.82 -16.24
C ARG A 823 14.78 23.43 -16.59
N THR A 824 15.13 22.99 -17.81
CA THR A 824 14.79 21.67 -18.35
C THR A 824 15.89 21.18 -19.31
N VAL A 825 15.71 19.98 -19.87
CA VAL A 825 16.50 19.47 -21.02
C VAL A 825 16.60 20.46 -22.20
N VAL A 826 15.64 21.38 -22.37
CA VAL A 826 15.66 22.41 -23.43
C VAL A 826 16.85 23.36 -23.29
N ASP A 827 17.31 23.63 -22.06
CA ASP A 827 18.48 24.48 -21.79
C ASP A 827 19.78 23.94 -22.39
N ALA A 828 19.93 22.61 -22.50
CA ALA A 828 21.02 22.00 -23.24
C ALA A 828 20.68 21.79 -24.74
N LEU A 829 19.44 21.38 -25.03
CA LEU A 829 19.03 20.98 -26.38
C LEU A 829 18.97 22.15 -27.38
N ALA A 830 18.41 23.31 -26.99
CA ALA A 830 18.27 24.42 -27.92
C ALA A 830 19.63 25.05 -28.30
N PRO A 831 20.56 25.35 -27.36
CA PRO A 831 21.90 25.82 -27.71
C PRO A 831 22.69 24.83 -28.57
N PHE A 832 22.53 23.51 -28.35
CA PHE A 832 23.11 22.49 -29.23
C PHE A 832 22.63 22.66 -30.68
N VAL A 833 21.31 22.69 -30.89
CA VAL A 833 20.70 22.77 -32.22
C VAL A 833 21.01 24.10 -32.91
N GLU A 834 21.01 25.22 -32.18
CA GLU A 834 21.31 26.54 -32.74
C GLU A 834 22.78 26.68 -33.17
N ILE A 835 23.72 26.23 -32.33
CA ILE A 835 25.16 26.32 -32.63
C ILE A 835 25.56 25.31 -33.70
N LEU A 836 25.05 24.07 -33.68
CA LEU A 836 25.27 23.12 -34.78
C LEU A 836 24.78 23.70 -36.11
N ALA A 837 23.59 24.31 -36.11
CA ALA A 837 22.97 24.84 -37.32
C ALA A 837 23.41 26.25 -37.75
N SER A 838 24.44 26.80 -37.10
CA SER A 838 25.10 28.05 -37.49
C SER A 838 26.60 27.86 -37.76
N THR A 839 27.25 26.90 -37.10
CA THR A 839 28.69 26.60 -37.24
C THR A 839 29.00 25.33 -38.04
N LEU A 840 28.04 24.40 -38.13
CA LEU A 840 28.24 23.01 -38.58
C LEU A 840 29.30 22.22 -37.78
N SER A 841 29.69 22.71 -36.61
CA SER A 841 30.70 22.11 -35.73
C SER A 841 30.03 21.36 -34.58
N LEU A 842 30.19 20.03 -34.55
CA LEU A 842 29.66 19.18 -33.47
C LEU A 842 30.28 19.55 -32.12
N GLN A 843 31.61 19.72 -32.07
CA GLN A 843 32.34 20.17 -30.87
C GLN A 843 31.73 21.45 -30.29
N SER A 844 31.54 22.47 -31.13
CA SER A 844 31.00 23.76 -30.70
C SER A 844 29.55 23.65 -30.20
N ALA A 845 28.76 22.74 -30.78
CA ALA A 845 27.41 22.45 -30.34
C ALA A 845 27.36 21.74 -28.97
N VAL A 846 28.23 20.74 -28.75
CA VAL A 846 28.35 20.06 -27.44
C VAL A 846 28.85 21.03 -26.36
N ASP A 847 29.82 21.90 -26.68
CA ASP A 847 30.29 22.94 -25.75
C ASP A 847 29.21 24.00 -25.46
N ALA A 848 28.24 24.21 -26.36
CA ALA A 848 27.07 25.05 -26.10
C ALA A 848 26.03 24.33 -25.23
N ALA A 849 25.78 23.04 -25.48
CA ALA A 849 24.92 22.20 -24.65
C ALA A 849 25.41 22.15 -23.19
N ARG A 850 26.72 21.95 -22.98
CA ARG A 850 27.34 21.96 -21.65
C ARG A 850 27.13 23.30 -20.94
N LYS A 851 27.36 24.43 -21.63
CA LYS A 851 27.12 25.77 -21.06
C LYS A 851 25.65 26.01 -20.71
N GLY A 852 24.73 25.52 -21.54
CA GLY A 852 23.30 25.55 -21.28
C GLY A 852 22.94 24.78 -20.00
N CYS A 853 23.35 23.52 -19.92
CA CYS A 853 23.21 22.68 -18.72
C CYS A 853 23.78 23.36 -17.47
N GLU A 854 25.05 23.80 -17.47
CA GLU A 854 25.66 24.48 -16.32
C GLU A 854 24.93 25.78 -15.93
N SER A 855 24.35 26.51 -16.89
CA SER A 855 23.59 27.73 -16.61
C SER A 855 22.28 27.50 -15.84
N THR A 856 21.77 26.26 -15.80
CA THR A 856 20.59 25.89 -15.00
C THR A 856 20.90 25.78 -13.50
N LYS A 857 22.17 25.76 -13.09
CA LYS A 857 22.56 25.72 -11.67
C LYS A 857 22.30 27.09 -11.03
N GLY A 858 21.46 27.10 -9.98
CA GLY A 858 20.94 28.32 -9.37
C GLY A 858 19.79 29.00 -10.14
N MET A 859 19.31 28.39 -11.23
CA MET A 859 18.16 28.91 -12.00
C MET A 859 16.84 28.52 -11.31
N GLU A 860 15.94 29.49 -11.17
CA GLU A 860 14.57 29.30 -10.73
C GLU A 860 13.80 28.50 -11.79
N ALA A 861 13.21 27.37 -11.39
CA ALA A 861 12.47 26.52 -12.30
C ALA A 861 11.07 27.08 -12.56
N SER A 862 10.70 27.20 -13.84
CA SER A 862 9.34 27.57 -14.25
C SER A 862 8.50 26.35 -14.67
N LEU A 863 9.16 25.22 -14.98
CA LEU A 863 8.57 23.99 -15.50
C LEU A 863 9.25 22.73 -14.91
N GLY A 864 8.62 21.58 -15.15
CA GLY A 864 9.09 20.29 -14.63
C GLY A 864 8.77 20.07 -13.15
N ARG A 865 9.30 18.98 -12.58
CA ARG A 865 9.12 18.65 -11.15
C ARG A 865 9.87 19.63 -10.24
N SER A 866 10.93 20.26 -10.76
CA SER A 866 11.75 21.31 -10.16
C SER A 866 10.99 22.54 -9.64
N VAL A 867 9.73 22.73 -10.05
CA VAL A 867 8.83 23.79 -9.55
C VAL A 867 8.28 23.49 -8.14
N TYR A 868 8.21 22.21 -7.75
CA TYR A 868 7.54 21.78 -6.51
C TYR A 868 8.49 21.55 -5.31
N VAL A 869 9.80 21.61 -5.55
CA VAL A 869 10.86 21.34 -4.55
C VAL A 869 11.39 22.62 -3.90
N SER A 870 12.15 22.50 -2.82
CA SER A 870 12.73 23.66 -2.15
C SER A 870 13.86 24.32 -2.96
N VAL A 871 13.90 25.65 -2.92
CA VAL A 871 14.88 26.52 -3.62
C VAL A 871 16.33 26.20 -3.23
N GLU A 872 16.55 25.60 -2.06
CA GLU A 872 17.86 25.23 -1.52
C GLU A 872 18.62 24.26 -2.44
N GLY A 873 17.94 23.24 -2.97
CA GLY A 873 18.55 22.26 -3.88
C GLY A 873 19.03 22.89 -5.19
N TRP A 874 18.41 23.99 -5.63
CA TRP A 874 18.64 24.61 -6.94
C TRP A 874 20.07 25.12 -7.14
N ASN A 875 20.73 25.58 -6.07
CA ASN A 875 22.11 26.07 -6.13
C ASN A 875 23.16 24.95 -6.15
N SER A 876 22.77 23.69 -5.88
CA SER A 876 23.71 22.57 -5.73
C SER A 876 24.04 21.89 -7.07
N CYS A 877 23.06 21.74 -7.96
CA CYS A 877 23.13 20.94 -9.18
C CYS A 877 22.52 21.64 -10.41
N PRO A 878 22.95 21.26 -11.63
CA PRO A 878 22.22 21.58 -12.86
C PRO A 878 20.90 20.77 -12.95
N ASP A 879 20.08 21.07 -13.95
CA ASP A 879 18.91 20.26 -14.32
C ASP A 879 19.32 18.81 -14.68
N PRO A 880 18.69 17.78 -14.09
CA PRO A 880 19.00 16.38 -14.37
C PRO A 880 18.81 15.99 -15.85
N GLY A 881 17.76 16.50 -16.50
CA GLY A 881 17.48 16.20 -17.91
C GLY A 881 18.50 16.81 -18.86
N ALA A 882 18.88 18.07 -18.64
CA ALA A 882 19.95 18.75 -19.36
C ALA A 882 21.30 18.06 -19.15
N TYR A 883 21.61 17.63 -17.92
CA TYR A 883 22.84 16.91 -17.60
C TYR A 883 22.90 15.54 -18.29
N GLY A 884 21.81 14.77 -18.28
CA GLY A 884 21.69 13.51 -19.02
C GLY A 884 21.90 13.69 -20.53
N LEU A 885 21.25 14.68 -21.15
CA LEU A 885 21.46 15.00 -22.56
C LEU A 885 22.91 15.39 -22.85
N VAL A 886 23.55 16.21 -22.00
CA VAL A 886 24.98 16.54 -22.16
C VAL A 886 25.86 15.29 -22.06
N LYS A 887 25.58 14.36 -21.15
CA LYS A 887 26.36 13.11 -21.02
C LYS A 887 26.23 12.20 -22.24
N PHE A 888 25.04 12.11 -22.85
CA PHE A 888 24.87 11.45 -24.14
C PHE A 888 25.67 12.14 -25.26
N LEU A 889 25.59 13.47 -25.35
CA LEU A 889 26.29 14.26 -26.38
C LEU A 889 27.83 14.24 -26.23
N GLU A 890 28.34 14.20 -24.99
CA GLU A 890 29.78 14.05 -24.70
C GLU A 890 30.31 12.66 -25.08
N GLY A 891 29.51 11.60 -24.90
CA GLY A 891 29.86 10.26 -25.39
C GLY A 891 29.80 10.15 -26.92
N LEU A 892 28.82 10.79 -27.56
CA LEU A 892 28.65 10.79 -29.02
C LEU A 892 29.73 11.61 -29.77
N LEU A 893 30.41 12.51 -29.07
CA LEU A 893 31.53 13.30 -29.59
C LEU A 893 32.83 12.48 -29.71
N GLN A 894 33.09 11.58 -28.75
CA GLN A 894 34.30 10.72 -28.63
C GLN A 894 34.40 9.72 -29.78
#